data_AF-A0A1W9RB71-F1
#
_entry.id   AF-A0A1W9RB71-F1
#
_cell.length_a   1.000
_cell.length_b   1.000
_cell.length_c   1.000
_cell.angle_alpha   90.00
_cell.angle_beta   90.00
_cell.angle_gamma   90.00
#
_symmetry.space_group_name_H-M   'P 1'
#
loop_
_entity.id
_entity.type
_entity.pdbx_description
1 polymer ?
#
loop_
_entity_poly.entity_id
_entity_poly.type
_entity_poly.pdbx_seq_one_letter_code
_entity_poly.pdbx_strand_id
1 'polypeptide(L)'
;MRGLVVDLYELTMAQVYFNCKPRAIASFDLFIRSDTRPFYVVCGIDDVLAQIENFRFSEEDIEYLKNLTLFEERFLRYLQDFRFQGEVWGVKDPAIVFAGEPILRVTANLIEAQIIESFLLNRINLAVTLATKAARVVLSARGRGVYDFSLRRTQGTDAALACAKYSYIVGAKGTSNLLAGSLYKIPVVGTMAHSFVMSFKREIDSFLAFANHFPAKSIFLVDTYDVKKGIEASIKVAKFLKRKGFSLLGIRLDSGDLISDAKYARAALDREGLIDTIIFASGNLDEYKIKQLIEAKTPIDAYGVGTNMGCSSDHPFTDVVYKLVEIKERGEDFVPVMKLSEAKTTLPFRKQVFRVFDKGKVMRRDYIGLHNEKIEGQRLLMKLMSKGKRIYQEEGVEEKRRIFLRKLKSLPPSLKKVEVDGRYPVKVSKRLSFLVGELKSQLKQRVAKRCIFLDIDTQYDFLDKKGALYVEGSDKIIENLKRLTEFAKKSNILILSSQDTHKKRDPEFEKFPPHCVKGSRGQKKIKETMLDKYNILSFKKAYSPDKLRDIIKQYPQLILGKNTLNVFSNPNTLPLLEIIFPDEVYVYGVVTEYCVKQAVEGLIRNNFSTFIVEDAVKEISPQEKSKLFSLWKKKGVGFIKTGEVVKELINVKF
;
A
#
# COMPACT_ATOMS: atom_id res chain seq x y z
N MET A 1 5.32 -19.38 12.44
CA MET A 1 5.76 -18.77 11.16
C MET A 1 7.11 -18.12 11.42
N ARG A 2 8.06 -18.21 10.49
CA ARG A 2 9.39 -17.55 10.61
C ARG A 2 9.24 -16.03 10.54
N GLY A 3 10.11 -15.28 11.20
CA GLY A 3 10.11 -13.81 11.15
C GLY A 3 10.44 -13.25 9.76
N LEU A 4 10.99 -14.09 8.88
CA LEU A 4 11.38 -13.75 7.51
C LEU A 4 10.24 -13.81 6.48
N VAL A 5 8.98 -14.05 6.88
CA VAL A 5 7.83 -13.93 5.97
C VAL A 5 7.45 -12.46 5.79
N VAL A 6 8.40 -11.70 5.26
CA VAL A 6 8.35 -10.26 4.98
C VAL A 6 9.14 -9.98 3.71
N ASP A 7 8.80 -8.90 3.01
CA ASP A 7 9.65 -8.43 1.93
C ASP A 7 10.89 -7.71 2.50
N LEU A 8 12.03 -7.78 1.79
CA LEU A 8 13.28 -7.14 2.24
C LEU A 8 13.10 -5.64 2.52
N TYR A 9 12.28 -4.95 1.71
CA TYR A 9 12.05 -3.51 1.86
C TYR A 9 11.34 -3.16 3.18
N GLU A 10 10.59 -4.08 3.77
CA GLU A 10 9.97 -3.88 5.07
C GLU A 10 11.02 -3.70 6.16
N LEU A 11 12.08 -4.52 6.12
CA LEU A 11 13.18 -4.44 7.08
C LEU A 11 14.11 -3.26 6.83
N THR A 12 14.37 -2.89 5.57
CA THR A 12 15.22 -1.72 5.28
C THR A 12 14.53 -0.42 5.68
N MET A 13 13.22 -0.28 5.43
CA MET A 13 12.44 0.85 5.94
C MET A 13 12.36 0.84 7.47
N ALA A 14 12.17 -0.34 8.08
CA ALA A 14 12.16 -0.49 9.54
C ALA A 14 13.47 -0.01 10.18
N GLN A 15 14.64 -0.30 9.58
CA GLN A 15 15.92 0.22 10.08
C GLN A 15 16.01 1.75 9.96
N VAL A 16 15.54 2.33 8.85
CA VAL A 16 15.50 3.79 8.69
C VAL A 16 14.56 4.42 9.74
N TYR A 17 13.40 3.82 10.00
CA TYR A 17 12.51 4.27 11.06
C TYR A 17 13.10 4.07 12.46
N PHE A 18 13.83 2.99 12.69
CA PHE A 18 14.56 2.76 13.93
C PHE A 18 15.58 3.88 14.20
N ASN A 19 16.24 4.38 13.16
CA ASN A 19 17.21 5.46 13.27
C ASN A 19 16.56 6.86 13.37
N CYS A 20 15.49 7.12 12.62
CA CYS A 20 14.95 8.47 12.44
C CYS A 20 13.61 8.73 13.13
N LYS A 21 12.80 7.69 13.37
CA LYS A 21 11.41 7.75 13.90
C LYS A 21 11.11 6.63 14.91
N PRO A 22 12.00 6.30 15.88
CA PRO A 22 11.88 5.08 16.70
C PRO A 22 10.64 5.04 17.60
N ARG A 23 10.00 6.19 17.83
CA ARG A 23 8.83 6.33 18.73
C ARG A 23 7.56 6.78 18.00
N ALA A 24 7.58 6.83 16.67
CA ALA A 24 6.40 7.19 15.91
C ALA A 24 5.33 6.11 16.06
N ILE A 25 4.08 6.54 16.23
CA ILE A 25 2.90 5.66 16.25
C ILE A 25 2.13 5.90 14.96
N ALA A 26 1.74 4.83 14.29
CA ALA A 26 1.09 4.89 13.00
C ALA A 26 -0.19 4.07 12.99
N SER A 27 -1.20 4.54 12.25
CA SER A 27 -2.40 3.75 11.95
C SER A 27 -2.45 3.43 10.47
N PHE A 28 -2.67 2.17 10.14
CA PHE A 28 -2.84 1.68 8.78
C PHE A 28 -4.19 0.99 8.65
N ASP A 29 -4.90 1.26 7.56
CA ASP A 29 -6.12 0.54 7.19
C ASP A 29 -5.83 -0.48 6.09
N LEU A 30 -6.37 -1.67 6.27
CA LEU A 30 -6.45 -2.74 5.29
C LEU A 30 -7.85 -2.77 4.69
N PHE A 31 -7.96 -2.71 3.37
CA PHE A 31 -9.24 -2.73 2.65
C PHE A 31 -9.11 -3.35 1.26
N ILE A 32 -10.25 -3.70 0.66
CA ILE A 32 -10.34 -4.20 -0.71
C ILE A 32 -10.56 -2.99 -1.63
N ARG A 33 -9.66 -2.72 -2.57
CA ARG A 33 -9.77 -1.55 -3.45
C ARG A 33 -10.70 -1.79 -4.64
N SER A 34 -10.54 -2.92 -5.31
CA SER A 34 -11.27 -3.24 -6.53
C SER A 34 -12.70 -3.68 -6.23
N ASP A 35 -13.66 -3.28 -7.05
CA ASP A 35 -15.09 -3.63 -6.94
C ASP A 35 -15.55 -4.60 -8.03
N THR A 36 -14.67 -5.54 -8.38
CA THR A 36 -14.89 -6.57 -9.41
C THR A 36 -15.93 -7.63 -9.01
N ARG A 37 -16.24 -7.78 -7.72
CA ARG A 37 -17.28 -8.69 -7.23
C ARG A 37 -18.36 -7.88 -6.48
N PRO A 38 -19.63 -8.32 -6.54
CA PRO A 38 -20.77 -7.57 -5.96
C PRO A 38 -20.71 -7.47 -4.43
N PHE A 39 -19.98 -8.38 -3.79
CA PHE A 39 -19.65 -8.38 -2.37
C PHE A 39 -18.38 -9.20 -2.18
N TYR A 40 -17.76 -9.05 -1.01
CA TYR A 40 -16.63 -9.84 -0.56
C TYR A 40 -16.96 -10.50 0.78
N VAL A 41 -16.36 -11.65 1.03
CA VAL A 41 -16.45 -12.34 2.32
C VAL A 41 -15.09 -12.29 2.99
N VAL A 42 -15.02 -11.56 4.10
CA VAL A 42 -13.83 -11.55 4.96
C VAL A 42 -13.84 -12.79 5.83
N CYS A 43 -12.78 -13.58 5.70
CA CYS A 43 -12.35 -14.66 6.57
C CYS A 43 -10.85 -14.50 6.83
N GLY A 44 -10.31 -15.23 7.81
CA GLY A 44 -8.87 -15.27 8.09
C GLY A 44 -8.37 -14.16 9.01
N ILE A 45 -9.26 -13.36 9.61
CA ILE A 45 -8.85 -12.34 10.59
C ILE A 45 -8.29 -13.03 11.83
N ASP A 46 -8.96 -14.06 12.35
CA ASP A 46 -8.43 -14.82 13.48
C ASP A 46 -7.09 -15.48 13.18
N ASP A 47 -6.90 -15.98 11.95
CA ASP A 47 -5.64 -16.59 11.51
C ASP A 47 -4.48 -15.57 11.53
N VAL A 48 -4.69 -14.35 11.02
CA VAL A 48 -3.64 -13.31 11.07
C VAL A 48 -3.42 -12.75 12.47
N LEU A 49 -4.45 -12.65 13.31
CA LEU A 49 -4.30 -12.20 14.69
C LEU A 49 -3.49 -13.22 15.52
N ALA A 50 -3.74 -14.51 15.31
CA ALA A 50 -2.93 -15.57 15.92
C ALA A 50 -1.46 -15.53 15.45
N GLN A 51 -1.23 -15.15 14.19
CA GLN A 51 0.13 -14.96 13.67
C GLN A 51 0.81 -13.72 14.28
N ILE A 52 0.15 -12.57 14.32
CA ILE A 52 0.67 -11.33 14.92
C ILE A 52 1.05 -11.57 16.39
N GLU A 53 0.19 -12.24 17.15
CA GLU A 53 0.42 -12.52 18.57
C GLU A 53 1.72 -13.32 18.81
N ASN A 54 2.06 -14.21 17.86
CA ASN A 54 3.19 -15.13 17.94
C ASN A 54 4.36 -14.76 17.00
N PHE A 55 4.32 -13.59 16.36
CA PHE A 55 5.32 -13.21 15.36
C PHE A 55 6.65 -12.83 16.01
N ARG A 56 7.72 -13.56 15.69
CA ARG A 56 9.06 -13.41 16.28
C ARG A 56 10.12 -13.66 15.22
N PHE A 57 11.27 -13.02 15.36
CA PHE A 57 12.48 -13.44 14.66
C PHE A 57 13.17 -14.52 15.51
N SER A 58 13.43 -15.67 14.88
CA SER A 58 14.23 -16.73 15.50
C SER A 58 15.72 -16.39 15.43
N GLU A 59 16.54 -17.11 16.20
CA GLU A 59 18.01 -16.96 16.14
C GLU A 59 18.56 -17.23 14.73
N GLU A 60 18.01 -18.23 14.04
CA GLU A 60 18.34 -18.54 12.63
C GLU A 60 17.97 -17.37 11.70
N ASP A 61 16.82 -16.72 11.93
CA ASP A 61 16.41 -15.55 11.14
C ASP A 61 17.40 -14.38 11.33
N ILE A 62 17.85 -14.13 12.57
CA ILE A 62 18.80 -13.06 12.88
C ILE A 62 20.17 -13.34 12.28
N GLU A 63 20.67 -14.57 12.38
CA GLU A 63 21.95 -14.97 11.79
C GLU A 63 21.94 -14.83 10.26
N TYR A 64 20.84 -15.20 9.61
CA TYR A 64 20.66 -14.95 8.18
C TYR A 64 20.74 -13.44 7.85
N LEU A 65 20.00 -12.60 8.58
CA LEU A 65 19.98 -11.15 8.35
C LEU A 65 21.36 -10.49 8.58
N LYS A 66 22.13 -11.01 9.55
CA LYS A 66 23.50 -10.57 9.81
C LYS A 66 24.43 -10.87 8.64
N ASN A 67 24.32 -12.08 8.07
CA ASN A 67 25.13 -12.51 6.94
C ASN A 67 24.85 -11.75 5.63
N LEU A 68 23.70 -11.04 5.53
CA LEU A 68 23.45 -10.14 4.41
C LEU A 68 24.31 -8.87 4.44
N THR A 69 24.91 -8.52 5.58
CA THR A 69 25.71 -7.28 5.77
C THR A 69 24.96 -5.98 5.46
N LEU A 70 23.63 -6.02 5.41
CA LEU A 70 22.76 -4.88 5.09
C LEU A 70 22.30 -4.11 6.34
N PHE A 71 22.26 -4.78 7.49
CA PHE A 71 21.61 -4.28 8.70
C PHE A 71 22.62 -3.93 9.79
N GLU A 72 22.34 -2.88 10.55
CA GLU A 72 23.17 -2.46 11.68
C GLU A 72 22.98 -3.42 12.87
N GLU A 73 24.06 -3.75 13.58
CA GLU A 73 24.05 -4.65 14.74
C GLU A 73 23.07 -4.22 15.86
N ARG A 74 22.82 -2.92 16.02
CA ARG A 74 21.81 -2.42 16.98
C ARG A 74 20.37 -2.71 16.53
N PHE A 75 20.12 -2.71 15.22
CA PHE A 75 18.81 -3.03 14.67
C PHE A 75 18.55 -4.53 14.71
N LEU A 76 19.55 -5.37 14.43
CA LEU A 76 19.45 -6.83 14.58
C LEU A 76 19.11 -7.23 16.03
N ARG A 77 19.75 -6.61 17.02
CA ARG A 77 19.39 -6.79 18.44
C ARG A 77 17.95 -6.38 18.74
N TYR A 78 17.48 -5.27 18.16
CA TYR A 78 16.07 -4.86 18.27
C TYR A 78 15.11 -5.91 17.67
N LEU A 79 15.44 -6.52 16.53
CA LEU A 79 14.63 -7.57 15.91
C LEU A 79 14.57 -8.85 16.76
N GLN A 80 15.66 -9.21 17.43
CA GLN A 80 15.73 -10.38 18.31
C GLN A 80 14.69 -10.30 19.45
N ASP A 81 14.54 -9.12 20.03
CA ASP A 81 13.56 -8.83 21.09
C ASP A 81 12.18 -8.42 20.56
N PHE A 82 11.99 -8.38 19.23
CA PHE A 82 10.78 -7.86 18.62
C PHE A 82 9.53 -8.60 19.11
N ARG A 83 8.56 -7.83 19.62
CA ARG A 83 7.21 -8.28 19.96
C ARG A 83 6.25 -7.23 19.44
N PHE A 84 5.22 -7.65 18.72
CA PHE A 84 4.14 -6.73 18.37
C PHE A 84 3.38 -6.32 19.64
N GLN A 85 3.25 -5.01 19.87
CA GLN A 85 2.61 -4.38 21.03
C GLN A 85 1.45 -3.46 20.63
N GLY A 86 1.14 -3.37 19.34
CA GLY A 86 0.04 -2.56 18.83
C GLY A 86 -1.36 -3.06 19.19
N GLU A 87 -2.35 -2.34 18.68
CA GLU A 87 -3.74 -2.75 18.65
C GLU A 87 -4.23 -3.01 17.23
N VAL A 88 -5.20 -3.91 17.11
CA VAL A 88 -5.85 -4.22 15.84
C VAL A 88 -7.35 -4.06 16.02
N TRP A 89 -7.96 -3.31 15.12
CA TRP A 89 -9.40 -3.22 14.95
C TRP A 89 -9.79 -3.92 13.66
N GLY A 90 -10.96 -4.53 13.59
CA GLY A 90 -11.40 -5.17 12.36
C GLY A 90 -12.84 -5.63 12.42
N VAL A 91 -13.34 -6.09 11.28
CA VAL A 91 -14.62 -6.78 11.21
C VAL A 91 -14.50 -8.14 11.90
N LYS A 92 -15.56 -8.59 12.56
CA LYS A 92 -15.59 -9.95 13.11
C LYS A 92 -15.86 -10.96 11.99
N ASP A 93 -14.83 -11.70 11.60
CA ASP A 93 -14.95 -12.71 10.56
C ASP A 93 -15.74 -13.94 11.06
N PRO A 94 -16.55 -14.58 10.21
CA PRO A 94 -16.80 -14.24 8.82
C PRO A 94 -17.72 -13.01 8.66
N ALA A 95 -17.40 -12.10 7.74
CA ALA A 95 -18.16 -10.88 7.48
C ALA A 95 -18.37 -10.64 5.98
N ILE A 96 -19.52 -10.05 5.62
CA ILE A 96 -19.76 -9.56 4.26
C ILE A 96 -19.34 -8.09 4.22
N VAL A 97 -18.52 -7.71 3.26
CA VAL A 97 -17.99 -6.34 3.10
C VAL A 97 -18.02 -5.93 1.63
N PHE A 98 -17.79 -4.65 1.39
CA PHE A 98 -17.76 -4.06 0.05
C PHE A 98 -16.45 -3.32 -0.19
N ALA A 99 -16.12 -3.09 -1.46
CA ALA A 99 -14.90 -2.41 -1.84
C ALA A 99 -14.81 -0.99 -1.23
N GLY A 100 -13.61 -0.57 -0.86
CA GLY A 100 -13.31 0.69 -0.21
C GLY A 100 -13.50 0.70 1.32
N GLU A 101 -14.21 -0.28 1.88
CA GLU A 101 -14.43 -0.37 3.33
C GLU A 101 -13.16 -0.86 4.05
N PRO A 102 -12.67 -0.17 5.10
CA PRO A 102 -11.65 -0.74 5.96
C PRO A 102 -12.18 -2.01 6.63
N ILE A 103 -11.46 -3.12 6.49
CA ILE A 103 -11.83 -4.41 7.08
C ILE A 103 -10.97 -4.76 8.30
N LEU A 104 -9.75 -4.22 8.34
CA LEU A 104 -8.82 -4.32 9.46
C LEU A 104 -8.02 -3.03 9.54
N ARG A 105 -7.64 -2.65 10.76
CA ARG A 105 -6.83 -1.47 11.05
C ARG A 105 -5.82 -1.79 12.13
N VAL A 106 -4.56 -1.50 11.87
CA VAL A 106 -3.45 -1.67 12.81
C VAL A 106 -3.06 -0.30 13.32
N THR A 107 -2.95 -0.14 14.64
CA THR A 107 -2.33 1.03 15.27
C THR A 107 -1.21 0.56 16.19
N ALA A 108 0.04 0.86 15.84
CA ALA A 108 1.22 0.38 16.55
C ALA A 108 2.39 1.37 16.42
N ASN A 109 3.55 1.05 17.02
CA ASN A 109 4.80 1.68 16.62
C ASN A 109 4.97 1.54 15.09
N LEU A 110 5.47 2.58 14.42
CA LEU A 110 5.62 2.60 12.96
C LEU A 110 6.42 1.40 12.44
N ILE A 111 7.46 0.97 13.15
CA ILE A 111 8.28 -0.18 12.80
C ILE A 111 7.46 -1.48 12.87
N GLU A 112 6.71 -1.67 13.96
CA GLU A 112 5.84 -2.84 14.15
C GLU A 112 4.73 -2.91 13.09
N ALA A 113 4.08 -1.79 12.81
CA ALA A 113 3.00 -1.72 11.83
C ALA A 113 3.48 -1.97 10.39
N GLN A 114 4.75 -1.65 10.09
CA GLN A 114 5.40 -1.86 8.80
C GLN A 114 5.79 -3.33 8.61
N ILE A 115 6.51 -3.93 9.58
CA ILE A 115 7.04 -5.31 9.48
C ILE A 115 5.94 -6.34 9.19
N ILE A 116 4.72 -6.12 9.69
CA ILE A 116 3.63 -7.09 9.53
C ILE A 116 2.88 -6.99 8.18
N GLU A 117 3.18 -5.99 7.35
CA GLU A 117 2.41 -5.69 6.12
C GLU A 117 2.35 -6.89 5.15
N SER A 118 3.51 -7.45 4.77
CA SER A 118 3.58 -8.50 3.74
C SER A 118 2.74 -9.73 4.08
N PHE A 119 2.87 -10.30 5.30
CA PHE A 119 2.12 -11.51 5.65
C PHE A 119 0.64 -11.21 5.89
N LEU A 120 0.31 -10.03 6.43
CA LEU A 120 -1.07 -9.59 6.63
C LEU A 120 -1.80 -9.53 5.27
N LEU A 121 -1.19 -8.88 4.27
CA LEU A 121 -1.69 -8.82 2.91
C LEU A 121 -1.81 -10.20 2.28
N ASN A 122 -0.77 -11.03 2.38
CA ASN A 122 -0.75 -12.37 1.80
C ASN A 122 -1.93 -13.23 2.31
N ARG A 123 -2.12 -13.27 3.63
CA ARG A 123 -3.11 -14.13 4.28
C ARG A 123 -4.55 -13.64 4.09
N ILE A 124 -4.80 -12.35 4.30
CA ILE A 124 -6.15 -11.79 4.11
C ILE A 124 -6.55 -11.82 2.64
N ASN A 125 -5.63 -11.53 1.71
CA ASN A 125 -5.92 -11.63 0.28
C ASN A 125 -6.36 -13.04 -0.12
N LEU A 126 -5.61 -14.06 0.28
CA LEU A 126 -5.95 -15.45 0.00
C LEU A 126 -7.31 -15.83 0.62
N ALA A 127 -7.51 -15.50 1.90
CA ALA A 127 -8.73 -15.85 2.62
C ALA A 127 -9.98 -15.21 2.01
N VAL A 128 -9.93 -13.90 1.72
CA VAL A 128 -11.04 -13.17 1.09
C VAL A 128 -11.34 -13.71 -0.30
N THR A 129 -10.30 -13.96 -1.09
CA THR A 129 -10.44 -14.47 -2.47
C THR A 129 -11.17 -15.83 -2.47
N LEU A 130 -10.69 -16.77 -1.67
CA LEU A 130 -11.25 -18.13 -1.60
C LEU A 130 -12.64 -18.14 -0.97
N ALA A 131 -12.86 -17.41 0.13
CA ALA A 131 -14.17 -17.32 0.78
C ALA A 131 -15.22 -16.69 -0.15
N THR A 132 -14.85 -15.62 -0.85
CA THR A 132 -15.77 -14.93 -1.77
C THR A 132 -16.13 -15.82 -2.96
N LYS A 133 -15.13 -16.50 -3.56
CA LYS A 133 -15.37 -17.44 -4.66
C LYS A 133 -16.28 -18.59 -4.23
N ALA A 134 -15.97 -19.24 -3.11
CA ALA A 134 -16.77 -20.35 -2.60
C ALA A 134 -18.20 -19.91 -2.25
N ALA A 135 -18.39 -18.71 -1.69
CA ALA A 135 -19.73 -18.18 -1.39
C ALA A 135 -20.56 -18.03 -2.68
N ARG A 136 -19.97 -17.53 -3.77
CA ARG A 136 -20.64 -17.42 -5.08
C ARG A 136 -21.03 -18.79 -5.63
N VAL A 137 -20.14 -19.77 -5.56
CA VAL A 137 -20.42 -21.17 -5.98
C VAL A 137 -21.58 -21.77 -5.18
N VAL A 138 -21.56 -21.61 -3.86
CA VAL A 138 -22.63 -22.10 -2.96
C VAL A 138 -23.97 -21.43 -3.26
N LEU A 139 -23.98 -20.11 -3.50
CA LEU A 139 -25.19 -19.37 -3.86
C LEU A 139 -25.77 -19.86 -5.19
N SER A 140 -24.93 -20.10 -6.21
CA SER A 140 -25.37 -20.64 -7.50
C SER A 140 -26.03 -22.00 -7.40
N ALA A 141 -25.61 -22.85 -6.45
CA ALA A 141 -26.18 -24.18 -6.27
C ALA A 141 -27.64 -24.18 -5.74
N ARG A 142 -28.19 -23.02 -5.35
CA ARG A 142 -29.58 -22.84 -4.87
C ARG A 142 -30.02 -23.90 -3.84
N GLY A 143 -29.14 -24.18 -2.87
CA GLY A 143 -29.39 -25.11 -1.77
C GLY A 143 -28.91 -26.54 -1.99
N ARG A 144 -28.52 -26.92 -3.22
CA ARG A 144 -27.85 -28.21 -3.49
C ARG A 144 -26.48 -28.28 -2.82
N GLY A 145 -26.02 -29.50 -2.56
CA GLY A 145 -24.73 -29.71 -1.88
C GLY A 145 -23.56 -29.23 -2.75
N VAL A 146 -22.62 -28.51 -2.14
CA VAL A 146 -21.34 -28.13 -2.78
C VAL A 146 -20.21 -28.67 -1.92
N TYR A 147 -19.24 -29.34 -2.53
CA TYR A 147 -18.12 -29.97 -1.84
C TYR A 147 -16.80 -29.48 -2.43
N ASP A 148 -15.82 -29.24 -1.56
CA ASP A 148 -14.48 -28.83 -1.95
C ASP A 148 -13.64 -30.02 -2.42
N PHE A 149 -13.33 -30.07 -3.71
CA PHE A 149 -12.43 -31.03 -4.35
C PHE A 149 -11.14 -30.36 -4.87
N SER A 150 -10.70 -29.27 -4.24
CA SER A 150 -9.67 -28.38 -4.80
C SER A 150 -8.22 -28.73 -4.49
N LEU A 151 -7.98 -29.58 -3.49
CA LEU A 151 -6.64 -29.89 -2.93
C LEU A 151 -5.54 -30.10 -3.99
N ARG A 152 -5.86 -30.80 -5.08
CA ARG A 152 -4.87 -31.17 -6.11
C ARG A 152 -4.48 -30.02 -7.06
N ARG A 153 -5.12 -28.84 -6.96
CA ARG A 153 -4.88 -27.69 -7.85
C ARG A 153 -4.62 -26.38 -7.13
N THR A 154 -5.09 -26.25 -5.89
CA THR A 154 -4.76 -25.11 -5.02
C THR A 154 -3.24 -24.89 -4.96
N GLN A 155 -2.83 -23.62 -4.98
CA GLN A 155 -1.42 -23.22 -5.09
C GLN A 155 -0.68 -23.39 -3.75
N GLY A 156 -0.26 -24.62 -3.46
CA GLY A 156 0.41 -25.00 -2.21
C GLY A 156 -0.54 -25.57 -1.15
N THR A 157 0.04 -26.25 -0.16
CA THR A 157 -0.71 -26.94 0.90
C THR A 157 -1.44 -25.97 1.83
N ASP A 158 -0.82 -24.82 2.14
CA ASP A 158 -1.44 -23.75 2.92
C ASP A 158 -2.71 -23.22 2.23
N ALA A 159 -2.66 -22.99 0.92
CA ALA A 159 -3.83 -22.58 0.14
C ALA A 159 -4.91 -23.66 0.08
N ALA A 160 -4.50 -24.94 0.01
CA ALA A 160 -5.44 -26.06 0.06
C ALA A 160 -6.21 -26.14 1.39
N LEU A 161 -5.52 -25.94 2.51
CA LEU A 161 -6.14 -25.89 3.84
C LEU A 161 -7.04 -24.67 4.01
N ALA A 162 -6.59 -23.51 3.54
CA ALA A 162 -7.39 -22.29 3.53
C ALA A 162 -8.67 -22.46 2.71
N CYS A 163 -8.58 -23.04 1.51
CA CYS A 163 -9.74 -23.29 0.65
C CYS A 163 -10.77 -24.19 1.35
N ALA A 164 -10.34 -25.31 1.92
CA ALA A 164 -11.21 -26.23 2.65
C ALA A 164 -11.89 -25.55 3.85
N LYS A 165 -11.11 -24.82 4.68
CA LYS A 165 -11.62 -24.09 5.85
C LYS A 165 -12.66 -23.04 5.46
N TYR A 166 -12.31 -22.14 4.53
CA TYR A 166 -13.14 -20.99 4.21
C TYR A 166 -14.35 -21.36 3.34
N SER A 167 -14.21 -22.31 2.40
CA SER A 167 -15.36 -22.81 1.62
C SER A 167 -16.41 -23.44 2.53
N TYR A 168 -15.99 -24.18 3.56
CA TYR A 168 -16.89 -24.71 4.56
C TYR A 168 -17.56 -23.62 5.40
N ILE A 169 -16.82 -22.61 5.88
CA ILE A 169 -17.42 -21.48 6.61
C ILE A 169 -18.50 -20.78 5.78
N VAL A 170 -18.32 -20.65 4.46
CA VAL A 170 -19.28 -19.95 3.60
C VAL A 170 -20.37 -20.84 3.01
N GLY A 171 -20.42 -22.12 3.37
CA GLY A 171 -21.57 -22.99 3.14
C GLY A 171 -21.32 -24.29 2.37
N ALA A 172 -20.12 -24.57 1.88
CA ALA A 172 -19.78 -25.87 1.30
C ALA A 172 -20.01 -26.98 2.33
N LYS A 173 -20.57 -28.13 1.96
CA LYS A 173 -21.01 -29.19 2.87
C LYS A 173 -19.89 -30.09 3.39
N GLY A 174 -18.73 -30.09 2.73
CA GLY A 174 -17.57 -30.89 3.12
C GLY A 174 -16.39 -30.70 2.17
N THR A 175 -15.30 -31.40 2.43
CA THR A 175 -14.05 -31.34 1.65
C THR A 175 -13.48 -32.73 1.40
N SER A 176 -12.72 -32.91 0.32
CA SER A 176 -11.88 -34.11 0.13
C SER A 176 -10.52 -34.01 0.83
N ASN A 177 -10.19 -32.86 1.40
CA ASN A 177 -8.92 -32.62 2.09
C ASN A 177 -8.92 -33.26 3.49
N LEU A 178 -8.27 -34.41 3.64
CA LEU A 178 -8.18 -35.16 4.90
C LEU A 178 -7.54 -34.36 6.04
N LEU A 179 -6.50 -33.58 5.74
CA LEU A 179 -5.83 -32.77 6.75
C LEU A 179 -6.77 -31.67 7.27
N ALA A 180 -7.53 -31.03 6.39
CA ALA A 180 -8.55 -30.06 6.80
C ALA A 180 -9.66 -30.71 7.65
N GLY A 181 -10.10 -31.92 7.28
CA GLY A 181 -11.05 -32.69 8.10
C GLY A 181 -10.51 -32.99 9.51
N SER A 182 -9.23 -33.37 9.61
CA SER A 182 -8.58 -33.66 10.89
C SER A 182 -8.45 -32.41 11.78
N LEU A 183 -7.95 -31.31 11.22
CA LEU A 183 -7.67 -30.06 11.94
C LEU A 183 -8.93 -29.29 12.30
N TYR A 184 -9.88 -29.16 11.37
CA TYR A 184 -11.04 -28.28 11.49
C TYR A 184 -12.36 -29.02 11.76
N LYS A 185 -12.32 -30.35 11.83
CA LYS A 185 -13.50 -31.23 11.99
C LYS A 185 -14.55 -31.03 10.90
N ILE A 186 -14.11 -30.66 9.71
CA ILE A 186 -14.96 -30.52 8.53
C ILE A 186 -15.36 -31.92 8.03
N PRO A 187 -16.63 -32.16 7.65
CA PRO A 187 -17.05 -33.42 7.04
C PRO A 187 -16.20 -33.75 5.80
N VAL A 188 -15.60 -34.94 5.81
CA VAL A 188 -14.79 -35.44 4.70
C VAL A 188 -15.68 -36.19 3.71
N VAL A 189 -15.55 -35.84 2.43
CA VAL A 189 -16.28 -36.48 1.33
C VAL A 189 -15.30 -36.94 0.25
N GLY A 190 -15.50 -38.17 -0.21
CA GLY A 190 -14.76 -38.75 -1.32
C GLY A 190 -15.60 -39.83 -2.00
N THR A 191 -15.32 -40.07 -3.28
CA THR A 191 -15.95 -41.15 -4.05
C THR A 191 -14.86 -42.09 -4.56
N MET A 192 -14.73 -42.26 -5.87
CA MET A 192 -13.66 -42.98 -6.56
C MET A 192 -13.07 -42.13 -7.68
N ALA A 193 -11.93 -42.54 -8.22
CA ALA A 193 -11.25 -41.87 -9.34
C ALA A 193 -11.22 -42.79 -10.57
N HIS A 194 -11.06 -42.21 -11.76
CA HIS A 194 -10.94 -42.99 -13.00
C HIS A 194 -9.80 -44.02 -12.93
N SER A 195 -8.67 -43.68 -12.30
CA SER A 195 -7.55 -44.63 -12.11
C SER A 195 -7.95 -45.88 -11.34
N PHE A 196 -8.87 -45.78 -10.38
CA PHE A 196 -9.40 -46.95 -9.68
C PHE A 196 -10.23 -47.81 -10.62
N VAL A 197 -11.16 -47.22 -11.38
CA VAL A 197 -12.01 -47.95 -12.34
C VAL A 197 -11.15 -48.63 -13.41
N MET A 198 -10.20 -47.91 -13.99
CA MET A 198 -9.28 -48.40 -15.03
C MET A 198 -8.34 -49.52 -14.57
N SER A 199 -8.15 -49.69 -13.26
CA SER A 199 -7.31 -50.78 -12.72
C SER A 199 -8.00 -52.16 -12.78
N PHE A 200 -9.30 -52.21 -13.09
CA PHE A 200 -10.06 -53.44 -13.25
C PHE A 200 -10.28 -53.77 -14.73
N LYS A 201 -10.35 -55.06 -15.06
CA LYS A 201 -10.63 -55.52 -16.43
C LYS A 201 -12.00 -55.08 -16.95
N ARG A 202 -13.00 -54.95 -16.06
CA ARG A 202 -14.34 -54.47 -16.37
C ARG A 202 -14.75 -53.39 -15.38
N GLU A 203 -15.43 -52.36 -15.87
CA GLU A 203 -15.92 -51.25 -15.04
C GLU A 203 -16.81 -51.73 -13.87
N ILE A 204 -17.75 -52.64 -14.14
CA ILE A 204 -18.65 -53.18 -13.10
C ILE A 204 -17.90 -53.94 -11.99
N ASP A 205 -16.74 -54.55 -12.28
CA ASP A 205 -15.94 -55.24 -11.26
C ASP A 205 -15.38 -54.24 -10.25
N SER A 206 -15.02 -53.03 -10.71
CA SER A 206 -14.58 -51.95 -9.82
C SER A 206 -15.72 -51.47 -8.90
N PHE A 207 -16.94 -51.36 -9.44
CA PHE A 207 -18.12 -50.95 -8.66
C PHE A 207 -18.47 -52.00 -7.61
N LEU A 208 -18.46 -53.29 -7.97
CA LEU A 208 -18.70 -54.40 -7.05
C LEU A 208 -17.63 -54.45 -5.94
N ALA A 209 -16.35 -54.29 -6.32
CA ALA A 209 -15.25 -54.25 -5.35
C ALA A 209 -15.45 -53.10 -4.35
N PHE A 210 -15.71 -51.88 -4.84
CA PHE A 210 -15.95 -50.72 -3.97
C PHE A 210 -17.18 -50.91 -3.08
N ALA A 211 -18.28 -51.43 -3.64
CA ALA A 211 -19.53 -51.71 -2.94
C ALA A 211 -19.35 -52.73 -1.80
N ASN A 212 -18.51 -53.75 -1.98
CA ASN A 212 -18.27 -54.76 -0.95
C ASN A 212 -17.49 -54.21 0.25
N HIS A 213 -16.58 -53.26 0.03
CA HIS A 213 -15.78 -52.64 1.10
C HIS A 213 -16.45 -51.41 1.73
N PHE A 214 -17.20 -50.64 0.95
CA PHE A 214 -17.84 -49.39 1.39
C PHE A 214 -19.34 -49.33 1.02
N PRO A 215 -20.16 -50.30 1.45
CA PRO A 215 -21.54 -50.44 0.99
C PRO A 215 -22.42 -49.23 1.31
N ALA A 216 -22.24 -48.60 2.48
CA ALA A 216 -23.02 -47.42 2.90
C ALA A 216 -22.56 -46.08 2.28
N LYS A 217 -21.40 -46.05 1.59
CA LYS A 217 -20.80 -44.83 1.02
C LYS A 217 -20.56 -44.94 -0.49
N SER A 218 -21.26 -45.86 -1.14
CA SER A 218 -21.05 -46.17 -2.56
C SER A 218 -21.58 -45.06 -3.47
N ILE A 219 -20.66 -44.25 -4.02
CA ILE A 219 -20.93 -43.32 -5.11
C ILE A 219 -20.04 -43.72 -6.30
N PHE A 220 -20.64 -44.23 -7.38
CA PHE A 220 -19.89 -44.79 -8.50
C PHE A 220 -19.62 -43.77 -9.61
N LEU A 221 -18.40 -43.74 -10.12
CA LEU A 221 -18.00 -42.89 -11.25
C LEU A 221 -18.36 -43.58 -12.57
N VAL A 222 -19.38 -43.09 -13.25
CA VAL A 222 -20.05 -43.84 -14.35
C VAL A 222 -19.61 -43.42 -15.75
N ASP A 223 -18.70 -42.46 -15.88
CA ASP A 223 -18.28 -41.87 -17.15
C ASP A 223 -16.83 -42.21 -17.53
N THR A 224 -16.33 -43.38 -17.10
CA THR A 224 -14.95 -43.79 -17.43
C THR A 224 -14.81 -44.24 -18.89
N TYR A 225 -15.79 -44.99 -19.41
CA TYR A 225 -15.77 -45.50 -20.78
C TYR A 225 -16.99 -45.09 -21.59
N ASP A 226 -18.19 -45.31 -21.05
CA ASP A 226 -19.48 -44.97 -21.67
C ASP A 226 -20.49 -44.68 -20.56
N VAL A 227 -21.01 -43.46 -20.54
CA VAL A 227 -21.89 -42.96 -19.47
C VAL A 227 -23.14 -43.84 -19.30
N LYS A 228 -23.77 -44.25 -20.40
CA LYS A 228 -25.03 -45.01 -20.34
C LYS A 228 -24.77 -46.41 -19.82
N LYS A 229 -23.73 -47.08 -20.33
CA LYS A 229 -23.33 -48.41 -19.84
C LYS A 229 -22.86 -48.37 -18.39
N GLY A 230 -22.16 -47.32 -17.98
CA GLY A 230 -21.75 -47.12 -16.59
C GLY A 230 -22.94 -46.94 -15.65
N ILE A 231 -23.97 -46.18 -16.07
CA ILE A 231 -25.23 -46.04 -15.32
C ILE A 231 -25.95 -47.39 -15.22
N GLU A 232 -26.08 -48.14 -16.31
CA GLU A 232 -26.68 -49.48 -16.28
C GLU A 232 -25.91 -50.44 -15.36
N ALA A 233 -24.58 -50.39 -15.38
CA ALA A 233 -23.73 -51.15 -14.46
C ALA A 233 -23.97 -50.74 -13.00
N SER A 234 -24.07 -49.44 -12.71
CA SER A 234 -24.37 -48.93 -11.37
C SER A 234 -25.71 -49.43 -10.83
N ILE A 235 -26.74 -49.49 -11.68
CA ILE A 235 -28.08 -50.01 -11.35
C ILE A 235 -28.01 -51.51 -11.03
N LYS A 236 -27.27 -52.29 -11.82
CA LYS A 236 -27.06 -53.73 -11.56
C LYS A 236 -26.42 -53.94 -10.18
N VAL A 237 -25.41 -53.15 -9.84
CA VAL A 237 -24.74 -53.20 -8.52
C VAL A 237 -25.66 -52.69 -7.40
N ALA A 238 -26.51 -51.70 -7.65
CA ALA A 238 -27.49 -51.21 -6.68
C ALA A 238 -28.49 -52.32 -6.26
N LYS A 239 -28.97 -53.12 -7.23
CA LYS A 239 -29.83 -54.29 -6.93
C LYS A 239 -29.10 -55.32 -6.06
N PHE A 240 -27.80 -55.52 -6.27
CA PHE A 240 -26.97 -56.38 -5.42
C PHE A 240 -26.80 -55.80 -4.00
N LEU A 241 -26.51 -54.51 -3.86
CA LEU A 241 -26.44 -53.83 -2.57
C LEU A 241 -27.74 -53.96 -1.79
N LYS A 242 -28.89 -53.81 -2.46
CA LYS A 242 -30.22 -53.94 -1.86
C LYS A 242 -30.43 -55.32 -1.22
N ARG A 243 -29.95 -56.40 -1.87
CA ARG A 243 -29.99 -57.76 -1.30
C ARG A 243 -29.14 -57.90 -0.03
N LYS A 244 -28.10 -57.08 0.13
CA LYS A 244 -27.26 -57.01 1.33
C LYS A 244 -27.77 -56.03 2.38
N GLY A 245 -28.95 -55.44 2.20
CA GLY A 245 -29.53 -54.47 3.14
C GLY A 245 -28.98 -53.05 3.02
N PHE A 246 -28.30 -52.73 1.90
CA PHE A 246 -27.77 -51.39 1.64
C PHE A 246 -28.42 -50.74 0.42
N SER A 247 -28.47 -49.42 0.40
CA SER A 247 -28.89 -48.65 -0.78
C SER A 247 -27.67 -48.01 -1.44
N LEU A 248 -27.69 -47.92 -2.77
CA LEU A 248 -26.69 -47.14 -3.50
C LEU A 248 -26.85 -45.66 -3.10
N LEU A 249 -25.76 -45.04 -2.62
CA LEU A 249 -25.83 -43.63 -2.23
C LEU A 249 -25.95 -42.73 -3.45
N GLY A 250 -25.15 -42.98 -4.50
CA GLY A 250 -25.18 -42.12 -5.68
C GLY A 250 -24.36 -42.61 -6.87
N ILE A 251 -24.38 -41.80 -7.92
CA ILE A 251 -23.45 -41.88 -9.05
C ILE A 251 -22.75 -40.53 -9.23
N ARG A 252 -21.58 -40.53 -9.89
CA ARG A 252 -20.81 -39.33 -10.23
C ARG A 252 -20.63 -39.21 -11.74
N LEU A 253 -20.94 -38.04 -12.28
CA LEU A 253 -20.63 -37.58 -13.63
C LEU A 253 -19.50 -36.53 -13.55
N ASP A 254 -18.39 -36.72 -14.25
CA ASP A 254 -17.21 -35.81 -14.22
C ASP A 254 -16.93 -35.13 -15.57
N SER A 255 -17.52 -35.61 -16.65
CA SER A 255 -17.28 -35.16 -18.02
C SER A 255 -18.55 -35.26 -18.89
N GLY A 256 -18.44 -34.95 -20.18
CA GLY A 256 -19.54 -35.04 -21.13
C GLY A 256 -20.55 -33.88 -21.03
N ASP A 257 -21.76 -34.12 -21.54
CA ASP A 257 -22.86 -33.17 -21.45
C ASP A 257 -23.67 -33.48 -20.19
N LEU A 258 -23.27 -32.83 -19.09
CA LEU A 258 -23.91 -32.99 -17.78
C LEU A 258 -25.43 -32.77 -17.80
N ILE A 259 -25.98 -32.00 -18.75
CA ILE A 259 -27.43 -31.78 -18.83
C ILE A 259 -28.13 -33.04 -19.35
N SER A 260 -27.70 -33.55 -20.50
CA SER A 260 -28.33 -34.73 -21.11
C SER A 260 -28.02 -36.00 -20.32
N ASP A 261 -26.79 -36.16 -19.83
CA ASP A 261 -26.34 -37.33 -19.07
C ASP A 261 -27.06 -37.44 -17.72
N ALA A 262 -27.22 -36.34 -16.98
CA ALA A 262 -27.95 -36.37 -15.71
C ALA A 262 -29.45 -36.67 -15.92
N LYS A 263 -30.08 -36.12 -16.97
CA LYS A 263 -31.48 -36.41 -17.30
C LYS A 263 -31.67 -37.89 -17.64
N TYR A 264 -30.78 -38.46 -18.44
CA TYR A 264 -30.78 -39.89 -18.74
C TYR A 264 -30.58 -40.72 -17.46
N ALA A 265 -29.60 -40.37 -16.64
CA ALA A 265 -29.32 -41.07 -15.39
C ALA A 265 -30.52 -41.08 -14.44
N ARG A 266 -31.15 -39.92 -14.22
CA ARG A 266 -32.33 -39.80 -13.36
C ARG A 266 -33.46 -40.69 -13.86
N ALA A 267 -33.78 -40.62 -15.15
CA ALA A 267 -34.82 -41.45 -15.75
C ALA A 267 -34.49 -42.96 -15.71
N ALA A 268 -33.22 -43.35 -15.81
CA ALA A 268 -32.79 -44.74 -15.69
C ALA A 268 -32.89 -45.26 -14.24
N LEU A 269 -32.47 -44.46 -13.26
CA LEU A 269 -32.57 -44.80 -11.84
C LEU A 269 -34.04 -44.88 -11.38
N ASP A 270 -34.89 -43.95 -11.80
CA ASP A 270 -36.30 -43.89 -11.39
C ASP A 270 -37.11 -45.08 -11.91
N ARG A 271 -36.85 -45.51 -13.15
CA ARG A 271 -37.46 -46.72 -13.73
C ARG A 271 -37.20 -47.98 -12.91
N GLU A 272 -36.13 -47.99 -12.12
CA GLU A 272 -35.68 -49.12 -11.32
C GLU A 272 -35.97 -48.91 -9.82
N GLY A 273 -36.75 -47.88 -9.47
CA GLY A 273 -37.14 -47.55 -8.11
C GLY A 273 -36.02 -46.97 -7.24
N LEU A 274 -34.92 -46.50 -7.85
CA LEU A 274 -33.75 -45.94 -7.17
C LEU A 274 -33.88 -44.42 -6.98
N ILE A 275 -35.06 -43.98 -6.54
CA ILE A 275 -35.46 -42.56 -6.44
C ILE A 275 -34.54 -41.72 -5.53
N ASP A 276 -34.01 -42.32 -4.46
CA ASP A 276 -33.16 -41.64 -3.47
C ASP A 276 -31.67 -41.63 -3.84
N THR A 277 -31.27 -42.33 -4.92
CA THR A 277 -29.87 -42.35 -5.38
C THR A 277 -29.49 -40.97 -5.90
N ILE A 278 -28.50 -40.32 -5.29
CA ILE A 278 -28.10 -38.96 -5.69
C ILE A 278 -27.28 -38.95 -6.99
N ILE A 279 -27.44 -37.89 -7.78
CA ILE A 279 -26.57 -37.59 -8.92
C ILE A 279 -25.59 -36.51 -8.49
N PHE A 280 -24.32 -36.86 -8.45
CA PHE A 280 -23.21 -35.98 -8.11
C PHE A 280 -22.50 -35.54 -9.39
N ALA A 281 -22.29 -34.24 -9.58
CA ALA A 281 -21.53 -33.73 -10.72
C ALA A 281 -20.19 -33.14 -10.28
N SER A 282 -19.15 -33.41 -11.05
CA SER A 282 -17.85 -32.73 -11.00
C SER A 282 -17.38 -32.40 -12.42
N GLY A 283 -16.13 -31.95 -12.59
CA GLY A 283 -15.60 -31.59 -13.91
C GLY A 283 -15.69 -30.11 -14.26
N ASN A 284 -14.63 -29.35 -14.02
CA ASN A 284 -14.49 -27.94 -14.41
C ASN A 284 -15.69 -27.03 -14.04
N LEU A 285 -16.41 -27.34 -12.96
CA LEU A 285 -17.54 -26.56 -12.47
C LEU A 285 -17.10 -25.24 -11.85
N ASP A 286 -17.98 -24.23 -11.91
CA ASP A 286 -17.89 -22.94 -11.23
C ASP A 286 -19.31 -22.38 -11.02
N GLU A 287 -19.44 -21.17 -10.47
CA GLU A 287 -20.73 -20.55 -10.22
C GLU A 287 -21.54 -20.27 -11.49
N TYR A 288 -20.90 -20.13 -12.66
CA TYR A 288 -21.55 -19.86 -13.95
C TYR A 288 -22.13 -21.14 -14.53
N LYS A 289 -21.33 -22.21 -14.59
CA LYS A 289 -21.80 -23.52 -15.04
C LYS A 289 -22.86 -24.09 -14.12
N ILE A 290 -22.68 -23.96 -12.80
CA ILE A 290 -23.71 -24.41 -11.85
C ILE A 290 -25.01 -23.62 -12.08
N LYS A 291 -24.94 -22.29 -12.28
CA LYS A 291 -26.14 -21.49 -12.63
C LYS A 291 -26.83 -22.04 -13.89
N GLN A 292 -26.08 -22.34 -14.95
CA GLN A 292 -26.63 -22.92 -16.18
C GLN A 292 -27.33 -24.26 -15.93
N LEU A 293 -26.70 -25.17 -15.18
CA LEU A 293 -27.29 -26.48 -14.83
C LEU A 293 -28.59 -26.32 -14.02
N ILE A 294 -28.63 -25.36 -13.10
CA ILE A 294 -29.81 -25.04 -12.30
C ILE A 294 -30.94 -24.48 -13.16
N GLU A 295 -30.64 -23.55 -14.07
CA GLU A 295 -31.62 -22.92 -14.97
C GLU A 295 -32.17 -23.92 -15.99
N ALA A 296 -31.34 -24.86 -16.44
CA ALA A 296 -31.75 -25.99 -17.29
C ALA A 296 -32.57 -27.07 -16.55
N LYS A 297 -32.83 -26.89 -15.24
CA LYS A 297 -33.50 -27.85 -14.34
C LYS A 297 -32.85 -29.24 -14.39
N THR A 298 -31.52 -29.28 -14.49
CA THR A 298 -30.78 -30.54 -14.55
C THR A 298 -30.89 -31.29 -13.22
N PRO A 299 -31.21 -32.60 -13.22
CA PRO A 299 -31.39 -33.40 -12.00
C PRO A 299 -30.03 -33.80 -11.40
N ILE A 300 -29.30 -32.82 -10.88
CA ILE A 300 -28.07 -33.00 -10.12
C ILE A 300 -28.37 -32.57 -8.69
N ASP A 301 -27.92 -33.34 -7.70
CA ASP A 301 -28.19 -33.13 -6.28
C ASP A 301 -27.01 -32.49 -5.54
N ALA A 302 -25.80 -32.72 -6.05
CA ALA A 302 -24.56 -32.29 -5.44
C ALA A 302 -23.47 -31.97 -6.47
N TYR A 303 -22.60 -31.01 -6.12
CA TYR A 303 -21.50 -30.55 -6.95
C TYR A 303 -20.17 -30.68 -6.22
N GLY A 304 -19.18 -31.33 -6.84
CA GLY A 304 -17.79 -31.32 -6.42
C GLY A 304 -17.02 -30.31 -7.25
N VAL A 305 -16.54 -29.25 -6.60
CA VAL A 305 -15.88 -28.14 -7.28
C VAL A 305 -14.41 -28.10 -6.87
N GLY A 306 -13.52 -28.17 -7.87
CA GLY A 306 -12.08 -28.21 -7.67
C GLY A 306 -11.40 -26.92 -8.12
N THR A 307 -10.61 -27.01 -9.20
CA THR A 307 -9.74 -25.94 -9.74
C THR A 307 -10.36 -24.55 -9.69
N ASN A 308 -11.55 -24.36 -10.25
CA ASN A 308 -12.13 -23.03 -10.39
C ASN A 308 -12.48 -22.39 -9.05
N MET A 309 -12.84 -23.18 -8.04
CA MET A 309 -13.09 -22.66 -6.70
C MET A 309 -11.77 -22.45 -5.94
N GLY A 310 -10.91 -23.46 -5.87
CA GLY A 310 -9.70 -23.38 -5.06
C GLY A 310 -8.57 -22.51 -5.61
N CYS A 311 -8.57 -22.23 -6.91
CA CYS A 311 -7.66 -21.25 -7.51
C CYS A 311 -8.35 -19.90 -7.77
N SER A 312 -9.67 -19.79 -7.53
CA SER A 312 -10.48 -18.64 -7.96
C SER A 312 -10.17 -18.24 -9.41
N SER A 313 -10.26 -19.19 -10.35
CA SER A 313 -9.68 -19.08 -11.69
C SER A 313 -10.11 -17.84 -12.49
N ASP A 314 -11.31 -17.32 -12.25
CA ASP A 314 -11.84 -16.10 -12.88
C ASP A 314 -11.21 -14.82 -12.32
N HIS A 315 -10.76 -14.85 -11.06
CA HIS A 315 -10.21 -13.71 -10.35
C HIS A 315 -9.29 -14.20 -9.21
N PRO A 316 -8.04 -14.59 -9.51
CA PRO A 316 -7.19 -15.40 -8.61
C PRO A 316 -6.62 -14.65 -7.39
N PHE A 317 -6.84 -13.35 -7.30
CA PHE A 317 -6.47 -12.51 -6.15
C PHE A 317 -7.54 -11.45 -5.90
N THR A 318 -7.57 -10.83 -4.74
CA THR A 318 -8.39 -9.66 -4.42
C THR A 318 -7.45 -8.46 -4.25
N ASP A 319 -7.76 -7.26 -4.75
CA ASP A 319 -6.89 -6.08 -4.60
C ASP A 319 -6.93 -5.54 -3.16
N VAL A 320 -6.52 -6.37 -2.19
CA VAL A 320 -6.39 -6.06 -0.77
C VAL A 320 -5.15 -5.21 -0.59
N VAL A 321 -5.30 -4.08 0.09
CA VAL A 321 -4.23 -3.11 0.28
C VAL A 321 -4.18 -2.61 1.71
N TYR A 322 -2.96 -2.35 2.19
CA TYR A 322 -2.65 -1.83 3.52
C TYR A 322 -2.02 -0.45 3.37
N LYS A 323 -2.58 0.56 4.03
CA LYS A 323 -2.23 1.97 3.78
C LYS A 323 -2.20 2.78 5.06
N LEU A 324 -1.14 3.56 5.24
CA LEU A 324 -1.00 4.53 6.33
C LEU A 324 -2.08 5.61 6.19
N VAL A 325 -2.79 5.92 7.29
CA VAL A 325 -3.91 6.88 7.31
C VAL A 325 -3.70 8.03 8.29
N GLU A 326 -2.90 7.83 9.33
CA GLU A 326 -2.42 8.87 10.25
C GLU A 326 -1.14 8.43 10.96
N ILE A 327 -0.32 9.39 11.36
CA ILE A 327 0.93 9.18 12.09
C ILE A 327 1.07 10.20 13.22
N LYS A 328 1.69 9.80 14.32
CA LYS A 328 1.96 10.61 15.50
C LYS A 328 3.43 10.50 15.85
N GLU A 329 4.16 11.62 15.84
CA GLU A 329 5.53 11.70 16.35
C GLU A 329 5.55 11.94 17.87
N ARG A 330 6.73 11.78 18.49
CA ARG A 330 6.87 11.94 19.95
C ARG A 330 6.49 13.36 20.37
N GLY A 331 5.47 13.47 21.22
CA GLY A 331 5.03 14.76 21.80
C GLY A 331 4.09 15.56 20.90
N GLU A 332 3.72 15.03 19.74
CA GLU A 332 2.78 15.65 18.80
C GLU A 332 1.42 14.93 18.83
N ASP A 333 0.41 15.50 18.18
CA ASP A 333 -0.87 14.84 17.92
C ASP A 333 -0.84 13.96 16.66
N PHE A 334 -1.86 13.13 16.46
CA PHE A 334 -2.00 12.38 15.21
C PHE A 334 -2.26 13.35 14.05
N VAL A 335 -1.41 13.27 13.03
CA VAL A 335 -1.54 14.00 11.77
C VAL A 335 -2.05 13.04 10.69
N PRO A 336 -3.12 13.39 9.96
CA PRO A 336 -3.61 12.56 8.88
C PRO A 336 -2.64 12.54 7.70
N VAL A 337 -2.58 11.42 7.00
CA VAL A 337 -1.80 11.28 5.78
C VAL A 337 -2.62 10.63 4.69
N MET A 338 -2.32 10.98 3.44
CA MET A 338 -2.92 10.34 2.28
C MET A 338 -1.99 10.44 1.08
N LYS A 339 -2.10 9.46 0.18
CA LYS A 339 -1.43 9.51 -1.12
C LYS A 339 -2.25 10.34 -2.10
N LEU A 340 -1.61 11.33 -2.72
CA LEU A 340 -2.17 12.03 -3.89
C LEU A 340 -1.89 11.18 -5.12
N SER A 341 -2.93 10.60 -5.73
CA SER A 341 -2.85 9.88 -7.00
C SER A 341 -4.16 10.09 -7.75
N GLU A 342 -4.07 10.37 -9.04
CA GLU A 342 -5.20 10.74 -9.90
C GLU A 342 -6.29 9.66 -9.97
N ALA A 343 -5.90 8.37 -9.86
CA ALA A 343 -6.83 7.24 -9.95
C ALA A 343 -7.05 6.46 -8.62
N LYS A 344 -6.21 6.64 -7.60
CA LYS A 344 -6.18 5.77 -6.40
C LYS A 344 -5.96 6.56 -5.10
N THR A 345 -6.88 7.48 -4.80
CA THR A 345 -6.84 8.24 -3.54
C THR A 345 -7.17 7.33 -2.34
N THR A 346 -6.31 7.30 -1.33
CA THR A 346 -6.58 6.63 -0.05
C THR A 346 -7.28 7.59 0.91
N LEU A 347 -8.27 7.11 1.67
CA LEU A 347 -8.91 7.94 2.69
C LEU A 347 -8.00 8.08 3.93
N PRO A 348 -7.68 9.30 4.38
CA PRO A 348 -6.93 9.58 5.59
C PRO A 348 -7.74 9.26 6.85
N PHE A 349 -7.11 9.45 8.01
CA PHE A 349 -7.65 9.26 9.36
C PHE A 349 -8.04 7.82 9.71
N ARG A 350 -8.08 7.54 11.00
CA ARG A 350 -8.76 6.36 11.54
C ARG A 350 -10.26 6.41 11.22
N LYS A 351 -10.74 5.36 10.54
CA LYS A 351 -12.14 5.27 10.07
C LYS A 351 -12.98 4.24 10.84
N GLN A 352 -14.28 4.27 10.58
CA GLN A 352 -15.28 3.27 10.96
C GLN A 352 -16.25 3.07 9.79
N VAL A 353 -16.81 1.86 9.69
CA VAL A 353 -17.88 1.52 8.73
C VAL A 353 -19.19 1.37 9.48
N PHE A 354 -20.24 2.03 9.00
CA PHE A 354 -21.58 2.02 9.56
C PHE A 354 -22.55 1.40 8.55
N ARG A 355 -22.99 0.18 8.82
CA ARG A 355 -23.93 -0.55 7.97
C ARG A 355 -25.37 -0.23 8.32
N VAL A 356 -26.13 0.24 7.34
CA VAL A 356 -27.55 0.54 7.49
C VAL A 356 -28.38 -0.61 6.92
N PHE A 357 -29.34 -1.07 7.72
CA PHE A 357 -30.30 -2.09 7.31
C PHE A 357 -31.67 -1.44 7.04
N ASP A 358 -32.47 -2.06 6.18
CA ASP A 358 -33.89 -1.72 6.07
C ASP A 358 -34.73 -2.36 7.19
N LYS A 359 -36.05 -2.12 7.16
CA LYS A 359 -37.00 -2.70 8.14
C LYS A 359 -37.01 -4.24 8.12
N GLY A 360 -36.67 -4.86 6.99
CA GLY A 360 -36.56 -6.31 6.81
C GLY A 360 -35.21 -6.89 7.25
N LYS A 361 -34.32 -6.08 7.85
CA LYS A 361 -32.94 -6.45 8.21
C LYS A 361 -32.07 -6.82 7.00
N VAL A 362 -32.40 -6.31 5.82
CA VAL A 362 -31.57 -6.43 4.60
C VAL A 362 -30.61 -5.25 4.53
N MET A 363 -29.36 -5.49 4.16
CA MET A 363 -28.34 -4.45 4.02
C MET A 363 -28.74 -3.45 2.94
N ARG A 364 -28.71 -2.15 3.23
CA ARG A 364 -29.18 -1.10 2.32
C ARG A 364 -28.05 -0.23 1.76
N ARG A 365 -27.11 0.17 2.62
CA ARG A 365 -25.95 1.00 2.30
C ARG A 365 -24.97 0.99 3.48
N ASP A 366 -23.72 1.31 3.20
CA ASP A 366 -22.69 1.49 4.23
C ASP A 366 -22.14 2.92 4.16
N TYR A 367 -21.78 3.48 5.32
CA TYR A 367 -21.07 4.75 5.43
C TYR A 367 -19.66 4.53 5.97
N ILE A 368 -18.67 5.16 5.35
CA ILE A 368 -17.31 5.27 5.86
C ILE A 368 -17.18 6.65 6.52
N GLY A 369 -17.03 6.67 7.84
CA GLY A 369 -16.88 7.90 8.63
C GLY A 369 -15.61 7.88 9.49
N LEU A 370 -15.37 8.97 10.24
CA LEU A 370 -14.29 8.98 11.23
C LEU A 370 -14.57 7.97 12.35
N HIS A 371 -13.52 7.45 12.97
CA HIS A 371 -13.64 6.42 14.02
C HIS A 371 -14.63 6.79 15.14
N ASN A 372 -14.62 8.06 15.55
CA ASN A 372 -15.46 8.61 16.63
C ASN A 372 -16.71 9.34 16.10
N GLU A 373 -16.97 9.32 14.81
CA GLU A 373 -18.17 9.93 14.24
C GLU A 373 -19.41 9.15 14.69
N LYS A 374 -20.50 9.88 14.96
CA LYS A 374 -21.81 9.30 15.25
C LYS A 374 -22.63 9.35 13.96
N ILE A 375 -22.70 8.22 13.27
CA ILE A 375 -23.53 8.02 12.06
C ILE A 375 -24.52 6.90 12.36
N GLU A 376 -25.71 6.99 11.78
CA GLU A 376 -26.70 5.90 11.83
C GLU A 376 -26.15 4.62 11.20
N GLY A 377 -26.37 3.49 11.87
CA GLY A 377 -25.98 2.16 11.37
C GLY A 377 -25.14 1.36 12.37
N GLN A 378 -25.01 0.07 12.10
CA GLN A 378 -24.19 -0.84 12.88
C GLN A 378 -22.71 -0.60 12.57
N ARG A 379 -21.91 -0.35 13.62
CA ARG A 379 -20.44 -0.27 13.51
C ARG A 379 -19.86 -1.65 13.18
N LEU A 380 -19.02 -1.75 12.16
CA LEU A 380 -18.44 -3.03 11.73
C LEU A 380 -17.07 -3.30 12.35
N LEU A 381 -16.21 -2.29 12.49
CA LEU A 381 -14.89 -2.45 13.09
C LEU A 381 -15.01 -2.44 14.62
N MET A 382 -14.52 -3.52 15.23
CA MET A 382 -14.41 -3.67 16.68
C MET A 382 -12.92 -3.83 17.05
N LYS A 383 -12.57 -3.53 18.29
CA LYS A 383 -11.21 -3.81 18.78
C LYS A 383 -11.07 -5.33 18.92
N LEU A 384 -10.03 -5.89 18.32
CA LEU A 384 -9.77 -7.34 18.26
C LEU A 384 -8.49 -7.73 18.99
N MET A 385 -7.52 -6.82 19.03
CA MET A 385 -6.24 -7.00 19.71
C MET A 385 -5.86 -5.72 20.48
N SER A 386 -5.25 -5.90 21.64
CA SER A 386 -4.70 -4.82 22.47
C SER A 386 -3.36 -5.26 23.04
N LYS A 387 -2.33 -4.41 22.96
CA LYS A 387 -0.98 -4.72 23.47
C LYS A 387 -0.45 -6.06 22.92
N GLY A 388 -0.66 -6.28 21.62
CA GLY A 388 -0.27 -7.52 20.93
C GLY A 388 -1.02 -8.79 21.33
N LYS A 389 -2.07 -8.69 22.14
CA LYS A 389 -2.88 -9.82 22.60
C LYS A 389 -4.31 -9.73 22.10
N ARG A 390 -4.84 -10.84 21.58
CA ARG A 390 -6.27 -10.94 21.21
C ARG A 390 -7.13 -10.72 22.45
N ILE A 391 -8.24 -10.00 22.29
CA ILE A 391 -9.14 -9.66 23.42
C ILE A 391 -10.41 -10.51 23.47
N TYR A 392 -10.46 -11.55 22.64
CA TYR A 392 -11.56 -12.52 22.57
C TYR A 392 -11.01 -13.90 22.20
N GLN A 393 -11.83 -14.91 22.42
CA GLN A 393 -11.57 -16.28 21.99
C GLN A 393 -12.18 -16.52 20.61
N GLU A 394 -11.39 -17.07 19.69
CA GLU A 394 -11.84 -17.44 18.35
C GLU A 394 -12.98 -18.46 18.42
N GLU A 395 -14.03 -18.24 17.63
CA GLU A 395 -15.08 -19.24 17.44
C GLU A 395 -14.60 -20.41 16.57
N GLY A 396 -15.06 -21.61 16.91
CA GLY A 396 -14.85 -22.79 16.07
C GLY A 396 -15.45 -22.65 14.67
N VAL A 397 -14.92 -23.42 13.72
CA VAL A 397 -15.29 -23.37 12.30
C VAL A 397 -16.80 -23.57 12.05
N GLU A 398 -17.45 -24.45 12.82
CA GLU A 398 -18.91 -24.68 12.72
C GLU A 398 -19.72 -23.47 13.21
N GLU A 399 -19.29 -22.81 14.28
CA GLU A 399 -19.97 -21.62 14.78
C GLU A 399 -19.81 -20.45 13.80
N LYS A 400 -18.60 -20.27 13.25
CA LYS A 400 -18.35 -19.31 12.17
C LYS A 400 -19.28 -19.56 10.97
N ARG A 401 -19.45 -20.81 10.56
CA ARG A 401 -20.40 -21.20 9.51
C ARG A 401 -21.82 -20.77 9.85
N ARG A 402 -22.30 -21.07 11.06
CA ARG A 402 -23.64 -20.67 11.52
C ARG A 402 -23.84 -19.15 11.49
N ILE A 403 -22.84 -18.41 11.96
CA ILE A 403 -22.83 -16.93 11.94
C ILE A 403 -22.90 -16.41 10.52
N PHE A 404 -22.08 -16.95 9.60
CA PHE A 404 -22.07 -16.51 8.20
C PHE A 404 -23.40 -16.77 7.51
N LEU A 405 -23.95 -17.98 7.62
CA LEU A 405 -25.22 -18.33 6.99
C LEU A 405 -26.37 -17.45 7.48
N ARG A 406 -26.33 -16.99 8.74
CA ARG A 406 -27.26 -15.97 9.26
C ARG A 406 -27.01 -14.60 8.63
N LYS A 407 -25.76 -14.14 8.56
CA LYS A 407 -25.41 -12.85 7.92
C LYS A 407 -25.78 -12.83 6.44
N LEU A 408 -25.62 -13.95 5.73
CA LEU A 408 -25.97 -14.11 4.32
C LEU A 408 -27.46 -13.84 4.03
N LYS A 409 -28.35 -14.07 5.00
CA LYS A 409 -29.78 -13.72 4.86
C LYS A 409 -29.99 -12.21 4.68
N SER A 410 -29.16 -11.38 5.32
CA SER A 410 -29.24 -9.92 5.19
C SER A 410 -28.67 -9.38 3.88
N LEU A 411 -27.90 -10.16 3.11
CA LEU A 411 -27.39 -9.71 1.81
C LEU A 411 -28.55 -9.54 0.81
N PRO A 412 -28.65 -8.40 0.09
CA PRO A 412 -29.69 -8.16 -0.90
C PRO A 412 -29.78 -9.28 -1.95
N PRO A 413 -30.99 -9.73 -2.32
CA PRO A 413 -31.17 -10.78 -3.32
C PRO A 413 -30.51 -10.49 -4.67
N SER A 414 -30.46 -9.22 -5.10
CA SER A 414 -29.79 -8.81 -6.34
C SER A 414 -28.29 -9.12 -6.33
N LEU A 415 -27.63 -8.96 -5.17
CA LEU A 415 -26.19 -9.20 -5.02
C LEU A 415 -25.82 -10.67 -4.85
N LYS A 416 -26.81 -11.56 -4.67
CA LYS A 416 -26.61 -13.03 -4.60
C LYS A 416 -26.52 -13.68 -5.98
N LYS A 417 -26.83 -12.94 -7.04
CA LYS A 417 -26.73 -13.42 -8.42
C LYS A 417 -25.26 -13.47 -8.85
N VAL A 418 -24.95 -14.37 -9.78
CA VAL A 418 -23.61 -14.51 -10.37
C VAL A 418 -23.21 -13.26 -11.16
N GLU A 419 -24.18 -12.73 -11.90
CA GLU A 419 -24.10 -11.49 -12.68
C GLU A 419 -25.04 -10.48 -12.03
N VAL A 420 -24.55 -9.26 -11.82
CA VAL A 420 -25.24 -8.23 -11.05
C VAL A 420 -25.20 -6.92 -11.82
N ASP A 421 -26.37 -6.32 -12.01
CA ASP A 421 -26.51 -4.95 -12.52
C ASP A 421 -26.51 -3.97 -11.34
N GLY A 422 -25.40 -3.25 -11.16
CA GLY A 422 -25.23 -2.23 -10.13
C GLY A 422 -24.37 -2.66 -8.94
N ARG A 423 -24.15 -1.71 -8.02
CA ARG A 423 -23.23 -1.85 -6.89
C ARG A 423 -23.93 -1.55 -5.57
N TYR A 424 -23.49 -2.22 -4.51
CA TYR A 424 -23.93 -1.88 -3.16
C TYR A 424 -23.46 -0.45 -2.81
N PRO A 425 -24.34 0.44 -2.31
CA PRO A 425 -23.95 1.81 -2.03
C PRO A 425 -23.03 1.94 -0.81
N VAL A 426 -21.75 2.25 -1.04
CA VAL A 426 -20.78 2.64 0.00
C VAL A 426 -20.51 4.15 -0.12
N LYS A 427 -20.79 4.92 0.93
CA LYS A 427 -20.70 6.38 0.92
C LYS A 427 -19.69 6.89 1.94
N VAL A 428 -18.92 7.93 1.61
CA VAL A 428 -18.07 8.63 2.59
C VAL A 428 -18.89 9.67 3.34
N SER A 429 -18.69 9.81 4.65
CA SER A 429 -19.41 10.80 5.46
C SER A 429 -19.10 12.23 4.99
N LYS A 430 -20.04 13.17 5.22
CA LYS A 430 -19.83 14.58 4.84
C LYS A 430 -18.60 15.16 5.55
N ARG A 431 -18.43 14.84 6.84
CA ARG A 431 -17.30 15.32 7.65
C ARG A 431 -15.96 14.78 7.14
N LEU A 432 -15.88 13.47 6.87
CA LEU A 432 -14.65 12.89 6.33
C LEU A 432 -14.35 13.45 4.92
N SER A 433 -15.37 13.62 4.08
CA SER A 433 -15.19 14.19 2.73
C SER A 433 -14.65 15.61 2.76
N PHE A 434 -15.14 16.45 3.68
CA PHE A 434 -14.65 17.82 3.90
C PHE A 434 -13.17 17.83 4.30
N LEU A 435 -12.80 17.05 5.33
CA LEU A 435 -11.41 16.97 5.82
C LEU A 435 -10.44 16.42 4.77
N VAL A 436 -10.89 15.48 3.93
CA VAL A 436 -10.11 15.01 2.77
C VAL A 436 -9.82 16.15 1.80
N GLY A 437 -10.80 17.02 1.54
CA GLY A 437 -10.63 18.20 0.70
C GLY A 437 -9.58 19.17 1.25
N GLU A 438 -9.65 19.48 2.55
CA GLU A 438 -8.67 20.33 3.23
C GLU A 438 -7.25 19.75 3.17
N LEU A 439 -7.12 18.45 3.50
CA LEU A 439 -5.82 17.77 3.49
C LEU A 439 -5.22 17.72 2.08
N LYS A 440 -6.03 17.51 1.03
CA LYS A 440 -5.54 17.56 -0.36
C LYS A 440 -4.93 18.92 -0.68
N SER A 441 -5.56 20.01 -0.26
CA SER A 441 -5.05 21.37 -0.47
C SER A 441 -3.74 21.61 0.29
N GLN A 442 -3.63 21.11 1.52
CA GLN A 442 -2.39 21.20 2.31
C GLN A 442 -1.25 20.36 1.70
N LEU A 443 -1.54 19.13 1.25
CA LEU A 443 -0.52 18.24 0.69
C LEU A 443 0.02 18.74 -0.66
N LYS A 444 -0.79 19.43 -1.46
CA LYS A 444 -0.31 20.10 -2.68
C LYS A 444 0.79 21.13 -2.40
N GLN A 445 0.77 21.77 -1.23
CA GLN A 445 1.82 22.70 -0.81
C GLN A 445 3.13 21.98 -0.45
N ARG A 446 3.08 20.72 0.02
CA ARG A 446 4.29 19.96 0.39
C ARG A 446 5.15 19.54 -0.81
N VAL A 447 4.54 19.44 -1.99
CA VAL A 447 5.22 19.13 -3.27
C VAL A 447 5.47 20.38 -4.10
N ALA A 448 5.24 21.57 -3.55
CA ALA A 448 5.63 22.81 -4.20
C ALA A 448 7.16 22.87 -4.28
N LYS A 449 7.69 23.38 -5.40
CA LYS A 449 9.12 23.61 -5.58
C LYS A 449 9.66 24.48 -4.44
N ARG A 450 10.84 24.17 -3.95
CA ARG A 450 11.62 25.00 -3.03
C ARG A 450 12.70 25.71 -3.81
N CYS A 451 12.73 27.04 -3.73
CA CYS A 451 13.82 27.82 -4.30
C CYS A 451 14.55 28.59 -3.20
N ILE A 452 15.81 28.93 -3.49
CA ILE A 452 16.58 29.90 -2.69
C ILE A 452 17.17 30.96 -3.58
N PHE A 453 17.43 32.12 -2.99
CA PHE A 453 18.10 33.23 -3.64
C PHE A 453 19.55 33.29 -3.17
N LEU A 454 20.48 33.26 -4.11
CA LEU A 454 21.93 33.33 -3.85
C LEU A 454 22.45 34.70 -4.29
N ASP A 455 22.62 35.57 -3.30
CA ASP A 455 23.02 36.96 -3.42
C ASP A 455 24.55 37.10 -3.28
N ILE A 456 25.24 37.41 -4.37
CA ILE A 456 26.71 37.40 -4.43
C ILE A 456 27.28 38.81 -4.24
N ASP A 457 27.96 38.99 -3.10
CA ASP A 457 28.86 40.12 -2.81
C ASP A 457 28.26 41.51 -3.04
N THR A 458 26.97 41.69 -2.79
CA THR A 458 26.32 43.01 -2.92
C THR A 458 26.72 44.00 -1.81
N GLN A 459 28.00 44.40 -1.81
CA GLN A 459 28.67 45.24 -0.82
C GLN A 459 28.97 46.64 -1.37
N TYR A 460 29.10 47.61 -0.46
CA TYR A 460 29.35 49.00 -0.83
C TYR A 460 30.63 49.16 -1.66
N ASP A 461 31.69 48.39 -1.39
CA ASP A 461 32.93 48.53 -2.16
C ASP A 461 32.78 48.19 -3.65
N PHE A 462 31.79 47.36 -4.00
CA PHE A 462 31.55 46.97 -5.39
C PHE A 462 30.42 47.77 -6.06
N LEU A 463 29.42 48.22 -5.28
CA LEU A 463 28.17 48.82 -5.78
C LEU A 463 28.09 50.35 -5.63
N ASP A 464 28.85 50.94 -4.73
CA ASP A 464 28.88 52.39 -4.53
C ASP A 464 30.00 53.00 -5.36
N LYS A 465 29.73 54.12 -6.05
CA LYS A 465 30.74 54.86 -6.82
C LYS A 465 31.94 55.32 -5.99
N LYS A 466 31.78 55.42 -4.67
CA LYS A 466 32.84 55.72 -3.70
C LYS A 466 33.49 54.46 -3.10
N GLY A 467 33.12 53.28 -3.56
CA GLY A 467 33.66 52.00 -3.13
C GLY A 467 35.09 51.80 -3.59
N ALA A 468 35.88 51.09 -2.79
CA ALA A 468 37.31 50.88 -3.09
C ALA A 468 37.57 50.02 -4.34
N LEU A 469 36.58 49.24 -4.78
CA LEU A 469 36.65 48.37 -5.95
C LEU A 469 35.33 48.43 -6.74
N TYR A 470 34.87 49.66 -7.00
CA TYR A 470 33.59 49.90 -7.65
C TYR A 470 33.55 49.25 -9.04
N VAL A 471 32.50 48.47 -9.29
CA VAL A 471 32.24 47.85 -10.59
C VAL A 471 31.42 48.84 -11.41
N GLU A 472 31.97 49.32 -12.52
CA GLU A 472 31.33 50.36 -13.33
C GLU A 472 29.93 49.96 -13.80
N GLY A 473 28.93 50.79 -13.48
CA GLY A 473 27.53 50.58 -13.87
C GLY A 473 26.79 49.56 -13.00
N SER A 474 27.38 49.09 -11.90
CA SER A 474 26.70 48.24 -10.91
C SER A 474 25.62 48.97 -10.12
N ASP A 475 25.66 50.31 -10.07
CA ASP A 475 24.57 51.14 -9.55
C ASP A 475 23.23 50.92 -10.28
N LYS A 476 23.28 50.53 -11.56
CA LYS A 476 22.10 50.26 -12.39
C LYS A 476 21.33 48.99 -12.01
N ILE A 477 21.96 48.04 -11.32
CA ILE A 477 21.29 46.79 -10.92
C ILE A 477 20.67 46.86 -9.52
N ILE A 478 20.95 47.92 -8.74
CA ILE A 478 20.50 48.06 -7.34
C ILE A 478 18.98 47.93 -7.20
N GLU A 479 18.21 48.54 -8.11
CA GLU A 479 16.74 48.46 -8.05
C GLU A 479 16.24 47.02 -8.28
N ASN A 480 16.89 46.26 -9.15
CA ASN A 480 16.54 44.85 -9.35
C ASN A 480 16.94 43.98 -8.15
N LEU A 481 18.12 44.24 -7.55
CA LEU A 481 18.57 43.58 -6.31
C LEU A 481 17.59 43.83 -5.16
N LYS A 482 17.10 45.07 -5.02
CA LYS A 482 16.09 45.46 -4.04
C LYS A 482 14.79 44.69 -4.27
N ARG A 483 14.30 44.67 -5.51
CA ARG A 483 13.06 43.96 -5.89
C ARG A 483 13.13 42.47 -5.58
N LEU A 484 14.27 41.82 -5.84
CA LEU A 484 14.49 40.41 -5.51
C LEU A 484 14.47 40.19 -3.99
N THR A 485 15.12 41.07 -3.22
CA THR A 485 15.18 40.97 -1.75
C THR A 485 13.80 41.18 -1.11
N GLU A 486 13.05 42.18 -1.56
CA GLU A 486 11.67 42.45 -1.11
C GLU A 486 10.72 41.31 -1.48
N PHE A 487 10.87 40.76 -2.69
CA PHE A 487 10.09 39.61 -3.13
C PHE A 487 10.39 38.37 -2.28
N ALA A 488 11.67 38.08 -2.01
CA ALA A 488 12.06 36.99 -1.14
C ALA A 488 11.47 37.13 0.27
N LYS A 489 11.51 38.35 0.85
CA LYS A 489 10.85 38.65 2.13
C LYS A 489 9.34 38.38 2.09
N LYS A 490 8.65 38.82 1.04
CA LYS A 490 7.19 38.67 0.89
C LYS A 490 6.77 37.21 0.66
N SER A 491 7.57 36.45 -0.08
CA SER A 491 7.31 35.06 -0.45
C SER A 491 7.96 34.03 0.49
N ASN A 492 8.57 34.52 1.58
CA ASN A 492 9.33 33.74 2.57
C ASN A 492 10.55 32.98 2.02
N ILE A 493 11.07 33.33 0.83
CA ILE A 493 12.22 32.65 0.20
C ILE A 493 13.50 32.96 0.99
N LEU A 494 14.24 31.92 1.35
CA LEU A 494 15.53 32.06 2.04
C LEU A 494 16.57 32.70 1.12
N ILE A 495 17.24 33.74 1.63
CA ILE A 495 18.37 34.39 0.95
C ILE A 495 19.67 33.86 1.57
N LEU A 496 20.49 33.19 0.75
CA LEU A 496 21.90 32.95 1.06
C LEU A 496 22.70 34.06 0.41
N SER A 497 23.34 34.91 1.20
CA SER A 497 24.23 35.96 0.69
C SER A 497 25.68 35.55 0.85
N SER A 498 26.56 35.92 -0.07
CA SER A 498 28.00 35.99 0.21
C SER A 498 28.39 37.40 0.66
N GLN A 499 29.49 37.46 1.41
CA GLN A 499 30.13 38.70 1.81
C GLN A 499 31.64 38.50 1.85
N ASP A 500 32.37 39.20 1.00
CA ASP A 500 33.82 39.28 1.11
C ASP A 500 34.24 40.02 2.37
N THR A 501 35.25 39.47 3.04
CA THR A 501 35.71 39.94 4.34
C THR A 501 37.20 39.70 4.47
N HIS A 502 37.97 40.73 4.16
CA HIS A 502 39.43 40.70 4.20
C HIS A 502 40.00 41.28 5.49
N LYS A 503 41.22 40.91 5.82
CA LYS A 503 42.01 41.60 6.85
C LYS A 503 42.77 42.77 6.20
N LYS A 504 43.32 43.68 6.99
CA LYS A 504 44.11 44.83 6.48
C LYS A 504 45.35 44.45 5.66
N ARG A 505 45.85 43.22 5.80
CA ARG A 505 47.02 42.68 5.07
C ARG A 505 46.62 41.34 4.44
N ASP A 506 45.69 41.39 3.51
CA ASP A 506 45.21 40.20 2.80
C ASP A 506 46.04 39.99 1.52
N PRO A 507 46.52 38.76 1.23
CA PRO A 507 47.27 38.49 -0.01
C PRO A 507 46.51 38.85 -1.28
N GLU A 508 45.18 38.86 -1.26
CA GLU A 508 44.39 39.25 -2.43
C GLU A 508 44.64 40.72 -2.85
N PHE A 509 45.16 41.55 -1.93
CA PHE A 509 45.48 42.95 -2.22
C PHE A 509 46.73 43.14 -3.11
N GLU A 510 47.46 42.08 -3.41
CA GLU A 510 48.51 42.11 -4.45
C GLU A 510 47.90 42.19 -5.86
N LYS A 511 46.66 41.69 -6.02
CA LYS A 511 45.95 41.64 -7.32
C LYS A 511 44.85 42.67 -7.44
N PHE A 512 44.31 43.13 -6.31
CA PHE A 512 43.20 44.08 -6.25
C PHE A 512 43.50 45.18 -5.23
N PRO A 513 42.93 46.39 -5.36
CA PRO A 513 43.06 47.39 -4.29
C PRO A 513 42.46 46.88 -2.97
N PRO A 514 42.93 47.36 -1.80
CA PRO A 514 42.33 47.02 -0.52
C PRO A 514 40.83 47.31 -0.49
N HIS A 515 40.02 46.26 -0.39
CA HIS A 515 38.57 46.32 -0.45
C HIS A 515 37.95 45.34 0.56
N CYS A 516 36.68 45.52 0.87
CA CYS A 516 35.88 44.70 1.79
C CYS A 516 36.59 44.40 3.13
N VAL A 517 37.41 45.35 3.60
CA VAL A 517 38.22 45.20 4.82
C VAL A 517 37.31 45.11 6.03
N LYS A 518 37.49 44.07 6.85
CA LYS A 518 36.66 43.81 8.04
C LYS A 518 36.49 45.07 8.91
N GLY A 519 35.24 45.46 9.14
CA GLY A 519 34.84 46.63 9.93
C GLY A 519 34.70 47.93 9.12
N SER A 520 35.09 47.94 7.84
CA SER A 520 34.93 49.12 6.98
C SER A 520 33.49 49.32 6.52
N ARG A 521 33.17 50.51 6.00
CA ARG A 521 31.92 50.75 5.27
C ARG A 521 31.82 49.84 4.04
N GLY A 522 32.94 49.70 3.33
CA GLY A 522 33.07 48.89 2.11
C GLY A 522 32.72 47.41 2.28
N GLN A 523 33.04 46.83 3.44
CA GLN A 523 32.66 45.45 3.78
C GLN A 523 31.14 45.27 3.92
N LYS A 524 30.39 46.30 4.31
CA LYS A 524 28.95 46.15 4.56
C LYS A 524 28.21 45.90 3.25
N LYS A 525 27.18 45.05 3.31
CA LYS A 525 26.21 44.91 2.22
C LYS A 525 25.40 46.20 2.07
N ILE A 526 24.93 46.49 0.86
CA ILE A 526 24.03 47.62 0.65
C ILE A 526 22.70 47.39 1.38
N LYS A 527 22.02 48.46 1.79
CA LYS A 527 20.77 48.36 2.57
C LYS A 527 19.66 47.64 1.79
N GLU A 528 19.69 47.75 0.46
CA GLU A 528 18.70 47.18 -0.44
C GLU A 528 18.73 45.64 -0.49
N THR A 529 19.85 45.02 -0.10
CA THR A 529 20.01 43.56 -0.07
C THR A 529 20.06 42.98 1.33
N MET A 530 19.62 43.75 2.33
CA MET A 530 19.60 43.35 3.74
C MET A 530 18.18 43.20 4.26
N LEU A 531 17.91 42.07 4.92
CA LEU A 531 16.70 41.87 5.73
C LEU A 531 16.96 42.29 7.18
N ASP A 532 15.88 42.63 7.91
CA ASP A 532 15.96 43.04 9.31
C ASP A 532 16.51 41.93 10.22
N LYS A 533 16.27 40.68 9.84
CA LYS A 533 16.68 39.48 10.58
C LYS A 533 17.61 38.63 9.71
N TYR A 534 18.88 38.58 10.09
CA TYR A 534 19.90 37.81 9.39
C TYR A 534 20.92 37.19 10.36
N ASN A 535 21.68 36.22 9.89
CA ASN A 535 22.81 35.64 10.62
C ASN A 535 24.07 35.62 9.75
N ILE A 536 25.24 35.92 10.33
CA ILE A 536 26.52 35.87 9.61
C ILE A 536 27.27 34.59 10.00
N LEU A 537 27.56 33.74 9.01
CA LEU A 537 28.32 32.52 9.17
C LEU A 537 29.76 32.75 8.73
N SER A 538 30.68 32.76 9.69
CA SER A 538 32.10 32.96 9.41
C SER A 538 32.72 31.78 8.67
N PHE A 539 33.55 32.05 7.66
CA PHE A 539 34.38 31.04 6.98
C PHE A 539 35.39 30.31 7.90
N LYS A 540 35.59 30.78 9.14
CA LYS A 540 36.50 30.16 10.11
C LYS A 540 35.85 29.08 10.98
N LYS A 541 34.53 28.88 10.86
CA LYS A 541 33.78 28.01 11.77
C LYS A 541 32.83 27.13 10.98
N ALA A 542 32.97 25.82 11.15
CA ALA A 542 31.98 24.85 10.71
C ALA A 542 30.91 24.67 11.80
N TYR A 543 29.64 24.53 11.40
CA TYR A 543 28.52 24.25 12.28
C TYR A 543 27.99 22.83 12.04
N SER A 544 27.51 22.18 13.10
CA SER A 544 26.84 20.87 13.00
C SER A 544 25.50 20.97 12.25
N PRO A 545 25.04 19.89 11.58
CA PRO A 545 23.77 19.89 10.84
C PRO A 545 22.55 20.37 11.64
N ASP A 546 22.40 19.95 12.91
CA ASP A 546 21.26 20.36 13.75
C ASP A 546 21.24 21.87 13.99
N LYS A 547 22.43 22.45 14.27
CA LYS A 547 22.58 23.88 14.47
C LYS A 547 22.29 24.68 13.20
N LEU A 548 22.69 24.17 12.03
CA LEU A 548 22.34 24.78 10.75
C LEU A 548 20.82 24.74 10.50
N ARG A 549 20.15 23.63 10.82
CA ARG A 549 18.68 23.52 10.75
C ARG A 549 17.98 24.56 11.64
N ASP A 550 18.49 24.77 12.85
CA ASP A 550 17.94 25.78 13.76
C ASP A 550 18.15 27.21 13.24
N ILE A 551 19.32 27.50 12.68
CA ILE A 551 19.63 28.80 12.08
C ILE A 551 18.70 29.09 10.89
N ILE A 552 18.50 28.13 9.97
CA ILE A 552 17.61 28.30 8.80
C ILE A 552 16.18 28.63 9.23
N LYS A 553 15.67 28.00 10.30
CA LYS A 553 14.31 28.28 10.82
C LYS A 553 14.17 29.68 11.40
N GLN A 554 15.25 30.25 11.92
CA GLN A 554 15.22 31.51 12.65
C GLN A 554 15.48 32.73 11.76
N TYR A 555 16.30 32.60 10.73
CA TYR A 555 16.82 33.72 9.97
C TYR A 555 16.47 33.60 8.48
N PRO A 556 15.66 34.53 7.91
CA PRO A 556 15.30 34.52 6.49
C PRO A 556 16.47 34.91 5.56
N GLN A 557 17.57 35.43 6.11
CA GLN A 557 18.81 35.68 5.37
C GLN A 557 20.02 35.15 6.13
N LEU A 558 20.88 34.40 5.44
CA LEU A 558 22.16 33.91 5.97
C LEU A 558 23.30 34.48 5.13
N ILE A 559 24.25 35.14 5.79
CA ILE A 559 25.40 35.77 5.13
C ILE A 559 26.63 34.89 5.34
N LEU A 560 27.10 34.27 4.28
CA LEU A 560 28.31 33.46 4.20
C LEU A 560 29.51 34.39 4.00
N GLY A 561 30.22 34.66 5.09
CA GLY A 561 31.49 35.37 5.00
C GLY A 561 32.49 34.54 4.21
N LYS A 562 33.27 35.16 3.33
CA LYS A 562 34.41 34.56 2.62
C LYS A 562 35.57 35.56 2.58
N ASN A 563 36.75 35.09 2.24
CA ASN A 563 37.93 35.93 1.98
C ASN A 563 38.64 35.49 0.69
N THR A 564 37.88 34.84 -0.18
CA THR A 564 38.29 34.38 -1.50
C THR A 564 37.11 34.60 -2.43
N LEU A 565 37.34 34.55 -3.74
CA LEU A 565 36.27 34.66 -4.73
C LEU A 565 35.21 33.55 -4.61
N ASN A 566 35.54 32.39 -4.04
CA ASN A 566 34.66 31.22 -4.03
C ASN A 566 33.81 31.14 -2.75
N VAL A 567 32.49 31.29 -2.85
CA VAL A 567 31.56 31.14 -1.71
C VAL A 567 31.58 29.73 -1.10
N PHE A 568 31.94 28.70 -1.87
CA PHE A 568 32.12 27.33 -1.36
C PHE A 568 33.39 27.15 -0.53
N SER A 569 34.24 28.18 -0.41
CA SER A 569 35.34 28.19 0.58
C SER A 569 34.84 28.31 2.02
N ASN A 570 33.62 28.80 2.24
CA ASN A 570 33.00 28.75 3.56
C ASN A 570 32.55 27.31 3.84
N PRO A 571 32.99 26.68 4.95
CA PRO A 571 32.73 25.26 5.23
C PRO A 571 31.25 24.94 5.45
N ASN A 572 30.38 25.95 5.53
CA ASN A 572 28.94 25.77 5.74
C ASN A 572 28.12 25.87 4.45
N THR A 573 28.70 26.31 3.33
CA THR A 573 27.94 26.54 2.09
C THR A 573 27.31 25.27 1.55
N LEU A 574 28.10 24.21 1.35
CA LEU A 574 27.58 22.93 0.85
C LEU A 574 26.67 22.24 1.89
N PRO A 575 27.03 22.13 3.19
CA PRO A 575 26.13 21.60 4.20
C PRO A 575 24.78 22.31 4.29
N LEU A 576 24.74 23.64 4.12
CA LEU A 576 23.48 24.38 4.06
C LEU A 576 22.65 23.97 2.85
N LEU A 577 23.26 23.92 1.67
CA LEU A 577 22.57 23.50 0.44
C LEU A 577 22.06 22.05 0.53
N GLU A 578 22.79 21.15 1.16
CA GLU A 578 22.37 19.76 1.40
C GLU A 578 21.21 19.66 2.41
N ILE A 579 21.19 20.52 3.44
CA ILE A 579 20.11 20.58 4.42
C ILE A 579 18.84 21.20 3.84
N ILE A 580 18.99 22.27 3.05
CA ILE A 580 17.87 22.98 2.42
C ILE A 580 17.31 22.14 1.26
N PHE A 581 18.21 21.56 0.47
CA PHE A 581 17.96 20.79 -0.74
C PHE A 581 16.97 21.49 -1.70
N PRO A 582 17.34 22.67 -2.23
CA PRO A 582 16.45 23.44 -3.09
C PRO A 582 16.31 22.79 -4.48
N ASP A 583 15.12 22.89 -5.07
CA ASP A 583 14.88 22.51 -6.46
C ASP A 583 15.57 23.47 -7.43
N GLU A 584 15.62 24.77 -7.09
CA GLU A 584 16.16 25.83 -7.96
C GLU A 584 16.92 26.87 -7.13
N VAL A 585 18.08 27.31 -7.63
CA VAL A 585 18.92 28.36 -7.04
C VAL A 585 19.00 29.54 -8.00
N TYR A 586 18.51 30.71 -7.57
CA TYR A 586 18.54 31.94 -8.35
C TYR A 586 19.72 32.79 -7.92
N VAL A 587 20.71 32.94 -8.80
CA VAL A 587 21.97 33.63 -8.52
C VAL A 587 21.93 35.04 -9.11
N TYR A 588 22.29 36.02 -8.29
CA TYR A 588 22.43 37.42 -8.67
C TYR A 588 23.55 38.08 -7.86
N GLY A 589 23.97 39.29 -8.23
CA GLY A 589 25.02 40.02 -7.51
C GLY A 589 26.09 40.61 -8.42
N VAL A 590 27.30 40.76 -7.91
CA VAL A 590 28.33 41.54 -8.60
C VAL A 590 29.59 40.75 -8.91
N VAL A 591 30.24 41.21 -9.98
CA VAL A 591 31.42 40.65 -10.60
C VAL A 591 31.15 39.27 -11.21
N THR A 592 30.42 39.28 -12.33
CA THR A 592 29.98 38.10 -13.11
C THR A 592 31.12 37.08 -13.35
N GLU A 593 32.31 37.57 -13.69
CA GLU A 593 33.45 36.76 -14.14
C GLU A 593 34.27 36.18 -13.00
N TYR A 594 34.05 36.63 -11.77
CA TYR A 594 34.79 36.23 -10.59
C TYR A 594 33.86 35.54 -9.58
N CYS A 595 33.30 36.28 -8.61
CA CYS A 595 32.55 35.67 -7.51
C CYS A 595 31.27 34.98 -7.97
N VAL A 596 30.50 35.59 -8.87
CA VAL A 596 29.29 34.97 -9.45
C VAL A 596 29.67 33.71 -10.22
N LYS A 597 30.77 33.75 -10.99
CA LYS A 597 31.27 32.56 -11.69
C LYS A 597 31.60 31.41 -10.75
N GLN A 598 32.32 31.67 -9.65
CA GLN A 598 32.65 30.63 -8.69
C GLN A 598 31.39 30.06 -8.01
N ALA A 599 30.41 30.89 -7.71
CA ALA A 599 29.13 30.44 -7.18
C ALA A 599 28.38 29.53 -8.16
N VAL A 600 28.21 29.97 -9.41
CA VAL A 600 27.52 29.20 -10.46
C VAL A 600 28.25 27.88 -10.75
N GLU A 601 29.57 27.92 -10.94
CA GLU A 601 30.32 26.70 -11.19
C GLU A 601 30.31 25.75 -10.00
N GLY A 602 30.35 26.26 -8.76
CA GLY A 602 30.21 25.45 -7.56
C GLY A 602 28.84 24.77 -7.47
N LEU A 603 27.76 25.47 -7.80
CA LEU A 603 26.41 24.89 -7.85
C LEU A 603 26.30 23.80 -8.92
N ILE A 604 26.80 24.04 -10.13
CA ILE A 604 26.82 23.06 -11.23
C ILE A 604 27.61 21.82 -10.82
N ARG A 605 28.80 21.99 -10.24
CA ARG A 605 29.66 20.85 -9.80
C ARG A 605 28.99 19.99 -8.74
N ASN A 606 28.09 20.56 -7.94
CA ASN A 606 27.33 19.85 -6.90
C ASN A 606 25.89 19.51 -7.36
N ASN A 607 25.61 19.55 -8.67
CA ASN A 607 24.33 19.17 -9.29
C ASN A 607 23.09 19.96 -8.83
N PHE A 608 23.24 21.25 -8.50
CA PHE A 608 22.10 22.12 -8.21
C PHE A 608 21.57 22.80 -9.48
N SER A 609 20.25 22.76 -9.68
CA SER A 609 19.59 23.51 -10.77
C SER A 609 19.77 25.01 -10.54
N THR A 610 20.40 25.68 -11.49
CA THR A 610 20.89 27.05 -11.31
C THR A 610 20.30 27.98 -12.36
N PHE A 611 19.81 29.13 -11.91
CA PHE A 611 19.30 30.20 -12.76
C PHE A 611 20.09 31.49 -12.49
N ILE A 612 20.54 32.16 -13.55
CA ILE A 612 21.13 33.50 -13.46
C ILE A 612 20.04 34.54 -13.67
N VAL A 613 19.94 35.49 -12.74
CA VAL A 613 19.06 36.66 -12.92
C VAL A 613 19.81 37.73 -13.73
N GLU A 614 19.57 37.75 -15.03
CA GLU A 614 20.42 38.43 -16.03
C GLU A 614 20.54 39.94 -15.84
N ASP A 615 19.44 40.56 -15.42
CA ASP A 615 19.33 42.00 -15.16
C ASP A 615 19.68 42.37 -13.71
N ALA A 616 20.13 41.40 -12.91
CA ALA A 616 20.59 41.58 -11.54
C ALA A 616 22.02 41.04 -11.31
N VAL A 617 22.77 40.78 -12.39
CA VAL A 617 24.21 40.52 -12.35
C VAL A 617 24.99 41.62 -13.04
N LYS A 618 26.17 41.97 -12.49
CA LYS A 618 27.07 42.95 -13.12
C LYS A 618 28.47 42.42 -13.34
N GLU A 619 28.95 42.59 -14.56
CA GLU A 619 30.27 42.22 -15.08
C GLU A 619 31.25 43.40 -15.12
N ILE A 620 32.56 43.10 -15.19
CA ILE A 620 33.60 44.09 -15.50
C ILE A 620 33.84 44.15 -17.02
N SER A 621 33.88 42.99 -17.69
CA SER A 621 34.05 42.83 -19.13
C SER A 621 32.78 42.27 -19.78
N PRO A 622 32.06 43.06 -20.59
CA PRO A 622 30.93 42.58 -21.37
C PRO A 622 31.28 41.39 -22.29
N GLN A 623 32.51 41.34 -22.81
CA GLN A 623 32.97 40.22 -23.64
C GLN A 623 33.12 38.92 -22.84
N GLU A 624 33.71 38.98 -21.64
CA GLU A 624 33.87 37.80 -20.79
C GLU A 624 32.53 37.30 -20.25
N LYS A 625 31.63 38.20 -19.85
CA LYS A 625 30.23 37.84 -19.52
C LYS A 625 29.57 37.05 -20.63
N SER A 626 29.65 37.53 -21.87
CA SER A 626 29.02 36.88 -23.02
C SER A 626 29.57 35.46 -23.25
N LYS A 627 30.88 35.27 -23.07
CA LYS A 627 31.52 33.93 -23.13
C LYS A 627 31.04 33.02 -22.01
N LEU A 628 30.97 33.52 -20.77
CA LEU A 628 30.51 32.75 -19.62
C LEU A 628 29.04 32.36 -19.75
N PHE A 629 28.18 33.28 -20.20
CA PHE A 629 26.77 33.01 -20.40
C PHE A 629 26.55 31.91 -21.44
N SER A 630 27.29 31.95 -22.55
CA SER A 630 27.27 30.87 -23.55
C SER A 630 27.72 29.53 -22.98
N LEU A 631 28.78 29.52 -22.17
CA LEU A 631 29.29 28.32 -21.51
C LEU A 631 28.27 27.74 -20.51
N TRP A 632 27.68 28.58 -19.67
CA TRP A 632 26.69 28.17 -18.67
C TRP A 632 25.40 27.68 -19.30
N LYS A 633 24.95 28.31 -20.38
CA LYS A 633 23.80 27.83 -21.16
C LYS A 633 24.04 26.42 -21.70
N LYS A 634 25.26 26.13 -22.21
CA LYS A 634 25.66 24.78 -22.63
C LYS A 634 25.72 23.78 -21.47
N LYS A 635 25.96 24.25 -20.24
CA LYS A 635 25.95 23.45 -19.00
C LYS A 635 24.56 23.36 -18.35
N GLY A 636 23.50 23.84 -19.01
CA GLY A 636 22.12 23.74 -18.52
C GLY A 636 21.72 24.79 -17.49
N VAL A 637 22.50 25.86 -17.30
CA VAL A 637 22.10 27.00 -16.45
C VAL A 637 20.97 27.77 -17.14
N GLY A 638 19.89 28.01 -16.40
CA GLY A 638 18.78 28.84 -16.83
C GLY A 638 19.11 30.33 -16.76
N PHE A 639 18.45 31.13 -17.58
CA PHE A 639 18.62 32.58 -17.63
C PHE A 639 17.23 33.21 -17.54
N ILE A 640 17.06 34.16 -16.62
CA ILE A 640 15.77 34.74 -16.30
C ILE A 640 15.95 36.21 -15.91
N LYS A 641 14.94 37.05 -16.14
CA LYS A 641 14.95 38.45 -15.66
C LYS A 641 14.21 38.61 -14.35
N THR A 642 14.55 39.65 -13.60
CA THR A 642 13.94 39.97 -12.29
C THR A 642 12.41 40.04 -12.37
N GLY A 643 11.87 40.64 -13.43
CA GLY A 643 10.42 40.70 -13.64
C GLY A 643 9.75 39.33 -13.83
N GLU A 644 10.45 38.39 -14.47
CA GLU A 644 9.99 37.02 -14.70
C GLU A 644 10.09 36.20 -13.40
N VAL A 645 11.18 36.33 -12.65
CA VAL A 645 11.34 35.71 -11.32
C VAL A 645 10.14 36.05 -10.42
N VAL A 646 9.79 37.34 -10.32
CA VAL A 646 8.67 37.82 -9.49
C VAL A 646 7.32 37.30 -9.98
N LYS A 647 7.16 37.07 -11.29
CA LYS A 647 5.92 36.57 -11.90
C LYS A 647 5.78 35.06 -11.75
N GLU A 648 6.84 34.30 -12.01
CA GLU A 648 6.84 32.83 -12.00
C GLU A 648 6.80 32.27 -10.59
N LEU A 649 7.49 32.91 -9.64
CA LEU A 649 7.59 32.42 -8.26
C LEU A 649 6.48 32.95 -7.35
N ILE A 650 5.49 33.69 -7.85
CA ILE A 650 4.46 34.34 -7.02
C ILE A 650 3.65 33.36 -6.15
N ASN A 651 3.60 32.08 -6.53
CA ASN A 651 2.92 31.00 -5.82
C ASN A 651 3.87 30.03 -5.09
N VAL A 652 5.18 30.27 -5.16
CA VAL A 652 6.20 29.45 -4.51
C VAL A 652 6.45 30.01 -3.11
N LYS A 653 6.26 29.17 -2.07
CA LYS A 653 6.52 29.52 -0.68
C LYS A 653 7.62 28.60 -0.14
N PHE A 654 8.59 29.17 0.56
CA PHE A 654 9.65 28.43 1.25
C PHE A 654 9.28 28.11 2.70
#